data_AF-A0A8H4M8C7-F1
#
_entry.id   AF-A0A8H4M8C7-F1
#
_cell.length_a   1.000
_cell.length_b   1.000
_cell.length_c   1.000
_cell.angle_alpha   90.00
_cell.angle_beta   90.00
_cell.angle_gamma   90.00
#
_symmetry.space_group_name_H-M   'P 1'
#
loop_
_entity.id
_entity.type
_entity.pdbx_description
1 polymer ?
#
loop_
_entity_poly.entity_id
_entity_poly.type
_entity_poly.pdbx_seq_one_letter_code
_entity_poly.pdbx_strand_id
1 'polypeptide(L)'
;MTQKRSNDILPSLLDALPSAIIPDDVDLASIASSFADSLGRLSASDFAKVAIWRDCFALTGTLRTFYSPRTVSAAYRNRCLARQAQSFRLQADEAHTVRISPSCSWIDVPFRFETNASPAACCSGVLSLIPNGENGEYTIWMLRTLLDRLREYPSVDTLDPTAQIPSVGDSTTHFDCLIVGAGHSGLNVAGRLKALGVSYLVIDKNPCVGDNWRLRYDSAKLHTIRDYSHLPFERNFAHIDHEYLTKDDLAEGFAAWAEKYRINIWTSSELQSGTWDDSRAQWTLKVRQTIAGSEIIKTLTCRHVVLATGGPCNKPHKPFYPGEERFKGVVQHSVSYRNARDWKGQRGVVVGTANTAHDIAEDMLDAGLASVTMVQRSRTYVFPQEYLTKVWKQILNDHTPIETSDRTLFAGPLAVSRLMTMVALNTQAEAEPERFAALDERFGGHYMDVGASAKIAQGLIKVKSDSRLVSYTEDGLIFEDGTHLPADVVIYATGFTGNLRDSVREYFGEEIYAQVEDYWGINQEGELKGAYVPTGHPGLWYVGGGMGQARFFARFVALQILAHLLGSPLDCLVSRSPNRDEYPRVVDLEKSIYSLATTGKETRNMKAIHLGQLSDFQQSRYVIHLSDGRRLVLFRLPTIESSKGSSPAANETEDGWCYYAMEAECPHAGGPMEDSHVDIEDSAYIASCPWHAYDFNVETGESSVGIKACTFPVKIDDGQAAVQYPGDASLVRLDPVSEKIKLKNGPTAERPTVQPLSQQTTPAKYLDEDATLCDWAAHILNTSNHEHKIELTAHLYATFTEREKTSSPMPIGGGTVTPPDQPPRDGLVTVEPRSMPRAGKGGTLKSRIAMLHALANIELWAIDLAIDICIRFAAFQTQAQAGDTPRGLPRTYFHDWLKVANDEAKHFSLLRTRMEEMGSYFGALPVHHGLWDSATATAHDLRARISVIALVHEARGLDVNPMTIDKFRRAGDTESVDALEIIHNDEITHVTTGHRWLTWICQQEGTDPVQVFRTNAQKHFRGALKEPFNHEARMQAGLNRQYYENLMGQSDIAVN
;
A
#
# COMPACT_ATOMS: atom_id res chain seq x y z
N MET A 1 12.16 -21.02 12.51
CA MET A 1 12.57 -19.95 11.58
C MET A 1 11.32 -19.16 11.24
N THR A 2 11.26 -17.89 11.63
CA THR A 2 10.13 -16.99 11.36
C THR A 2 10.04 -16.71 9.86
N GLN A 3 8.99 -17.23 9.24
CA GLN A 3 8.56 -16.89 7.87
C GLN A 3 8.53 -15.37 7.72
N LYS A 4 9.35 -14.78 6.84
CA LYS A 4 8.97 -13.54 6.16
C LYS A 4 7.67 -13.85 5.40
N ARG A 5 6.52 -13.42 5.91
CA ARG A 5 5.26 -13.35 5.15
C ARG A 5 5.34 -12.09 4.27
N SER A 6 4.85 -12.22 3.05
CA SER A 6 4.78 -11.14 2.05
C SER A 6 3.87 -10.01 2.54
N ASN A 7 4.14 -8.78 2.10
CA ASN A 7 3.24 -7.62 2.12
C ASN A 7 1.98 -7.87 1.24
N ASP A 8 1.31 -9.02 1.40
CA ASP A 8 0.13 -9.35 0.62
C ASP A 8 -1.08 -8.71 1.29
N ILE A 9 -1.64 -7.68 0.65
CA ILE A 9 -2.82 -6.92 1.09
C ILE A 9 -4.12 -7.64 0.75
N LEU A 10 -4.11 -8.58 -0.20
CA LEU A 10 -5.33 -9.25 -0.65
C LEU A 10 -6.09 -9.98 0.48
N PRO A 11 -5.42 -10.68 1.44
CA PRO A 11 -6.10 -11.27 2.57
C PRO A 11 -6.81 -10.26 3.49
N SER A 12 -6.32 -9.03 3.63
CA SER A 12 -6.98 -8.02 4.48
C SER A 12 -8.14 -7.32 3.79
N LEU A 13 -8.27 -7.45 2.46
CA LEU A 13 -9.36 -6.86 1.68
C LEU A 13 -10.61 -7.74 1.64
N LEU A 14 -10.42 -9.06 1.67
CA LEU A 14 -11.51 -10.04 1.72
C LEU A 14 -11.04 -11.34 2.37
N ASP A 15 -11.64 -11.67 3.51
CA ASP A 15 -11.28 -12.86 4.28
C ASP A 15 -11.84 -14.15 3.68
N ALA A 16 -13.09 -14.12 3.17
CA ALA A 16 -13.82 -15.30 2.70
C ALA A 16 -14.83 -14.96 1.59
N LEU A 17 -15.14 -15.97 0.76
CA LEU A 17 -16.24 -15.92 -0.21
C LEU A 17 -17.60 -16.00 0.52
N PRO A 18 -18.70 -15.52 -0.09
CA PRO A 18 -20.02 -15.64 0.53
C PRO A 18 -20.40 -17.11 0.75
N SER A 19 -20.90 -17.42 1.95
CA SER A 19 -21.50 -18.71 2.27
C SER A 19 -22.97 -18.70 1.85
N ALA A 20 -23.24 -19.00 0.58
CA ALA A 20 -24.58 -18.99 -0.01
C ALA A 20 -24.81 -20.21 -0.91
N ILE A 21 -26.02 -20.74 -0.89
CA ILE A 21 -26.45 -21.89 -1.71
C ILE A 21 -27.60 -21.43 -2.60
N ILE A 22 -27.40 -21.48 -3.92
CA ILE A 22 -28.44 -21.26 -4.92
C ILE A 22 -29.05 -22.62 -5.31
N PRO A 23 -30.34 -22.87 -5.03
CA PRO A 23 -31.02 -24.08 -5.48
C PRO A 23 -31.05 -24.21 -7.02
N ASP A 24 -31.13 -25.44 -7.54
CA ASP A 24 -31.13 -25.68 -8.99
C ASP A 24 -32.45 -25.30 -9.69
N ASP A 25 -33.55 -25.17 -8.94
CA ASP A 25 -34.91 -24.92 -9.43
C ASP A 25 -35.34 -23.45 -9.34
N VAL A 26 -34.40 -22.55 -9.08
CA VAL A 26 -34.66 -21.11 -8.95
C VAL A 26 -34.92 -20.46 -10.32
N ASP A 27 -35.97 -19.62 -10.39
CA ASP A 27 -36.21 -18.76 -11.55
C ASP A 27 -35.22 -17.57 -11.58
N LEU A 28 -34.10 -17.78 -12.27
CA LEU A 28 -33.04 -16.79 -12.43
C LEU A 28 -33.53 -15.52 -13.14
N ALA A 29 -34.43 -15.66 -14.11
CA ALA A 29 -34.93 -14.53 -14.89
C ALA A 29 -35.81 -13.62 -14.02
N SER A 30 -36.70 -14.21 -13.22
CA SER A 30 -37.51 -13.45 -12.26
C SER A 30 -36.66 -12.71 -11.22
N ILE A 31 -35.60 -13.35 -10.68
CA ILE A 31 -34.69 -12.69 -9.74
C ILE A 31 -33.95 -11.54 -10.42
N ALA A 32 -33.40 -11.78 -11.61
CA ALA A 32 -32.71 -10.76 -12.38
C ALA A 32 -33.61 -9.54 -12.63
N SER A 33 -34.85 -9.75 -13.07
CA SER A 33 -35.79 -8.67 -13.39
C SER A 33 -36.11 -7.74 -12.21
N SER A 34 -35.98 -8.21 -10.96
CA SER A 34 -36.21 -7.36 -9.78
C SER A 34 -35.22 -6.18 -9.67
N PHE A 35 -34.05 -6.25 -10.33
CA PHE A 35 -33.01 -5.21 -10.32
C PHE A 35 -33.07 -4.27 -11.53
N ALA A 36 -34.00 -4.47 -12.48
CA ALA A 36 -33.99 -3.74 -13.76
C ALA A 36 -34.11 -2.22 -13.60
N ASP A 37 -35.01 -1.78 -12.71
CA ASP A 37 -35.30 -0.36 -12.51
C ASP A 37 -34.32 0.33 -11.55
N SER A 38 -33.56 -0.44 -10.76
CA SER A 38 -32.66 0.09 -9.72
C SER A 38 -31.21 0.26 -10.18
N LEU A 39 -30.80 -0.35 -11.31
CA LEU A 39 -29.41 -0.32 -11.80
C LEU A 39 -28.78 1.08 -11.83
N GLY A 40 -29.50 2.10 -12.31
CA GLY A 40 -28.97 3.47 -12.37
C GLY A 40 -29.02 4.23 -11.04
N ARG A 41 -29.58 3.66 -9.98
CA ARG A 41 -29.92 4.32 -8.70
C ARG A 41 -29.64 3.43 -7.48
N LEU A 42 -28.66 2.54 -7.57
CA LEU A 42 -28.30 1.65 -6.47
C LEU A 42 -27.97 2.43 -5.19
N SER A 43 -28.34 1.83 -4.07
CA SER A 43 -28.24 2.35 -2.70
C SER A 43 -27.61 1.30 -1.79
N ALA A 44 -27.18 1.69 -0.59
CA ALA A 44 -26.53 0.76 0.33
C ALA A 44 -27.42 -0.45 0.72
N SER A 45 -28.74 -0.34 0.66
CA SER A 45 -29.67 -1.44 0.96
C SER A 45 -29.77 -2.49 -0.15
N ASP A 46 -29.35 -2.18 -1.37
CA ASP A 46 -29.33 -3.13 -2.48
C ASP A 46 -28.15 -4.13 -2.37
N PHE A 47 -27.19 -3.85 -1.48
CA PHE A 47 -25.97 -4.61 -1.31
C PHE A 47 -25.96 -5.48 -0.04
N ALA A 48 -25.31 -6.64 -0.13
CA ALA A 48 -25.05 -7.53 1.00
C ALA A 48 -24.04 -6.89 1.98
N LYS A 49 -23.99 -7.37 3.23
CA LYS A 49 -23.07 -6.85 4.27
C LYS A 49 -21.61 -6.76 3.79
N VAL A 50 -21.17 -7.76 3.04
CA VAL A 50 -19.93 -7.73 2.28
C VAL A 50 -20.28 -7.42 0.84
N ALA A 51 -19.88 -6.24 0.39
CA ALA A 51 -20.13 -5.77 -0.96
C ALA A 51 -18.83 -5.29 -1.61
N ILE A 52 -18.66 -5.62 -2.89
CA ILE A 52 -17.47 -5.28 -3.66
C ILE A 52 -17.92 -4.71 -5.00
N TRP A 53 -17.30 -3.63 -5.45
CA TRP A 53 -17.45 -3.17 -6.82
C TRP A 53 -16.08 -2.99 -7.46
N ARG A 54 -15.84 -3.70 -8.57
CA ARG A 54 -14.68 -3.46 -9.42
C ARG A 54 -15.10 -2.80 -10.72
N ASP A 55 -14.48 -1.68 -11.03
CA ASP A 55 -14.64 -1.00 -12.31
C ASP A 55 -13.40 -1.19 -13.17
N CYS A 56 -13.62 -1.67 -14.39
CA CYS A 56 -12.63 -1.78 -15.44
C CYS A 56 -12.86 -0.66 -16.47
N PHE A 57 -12.42 0.56 -16.11
CA PHE A 57 -12.39 1.76 -16.95
C PHE A 57 -13.76 2.31 -17.40
N ALA A 58 -14.88 1.72 -17.01
CA ALA A 58 -16.20 2.11 -17.51
C ALA A 58 -16.68 3.42 -16.88
N LEU A 59 -16.64 3.47 -15.55
CA LEU A 59 -17.17 4.57 -14.75
C LEU A 59 -16.07 5.39 -14.09
N THR A 60 -14.94 4.76 -13.77
CA THR A 60 -13.80 5.36 -13.06
C THR A 60 -12.66 5.77 -13.98
N GLY A 61 -12.72 5.41 -15.27
CA GLY A 61 -11.66 5.72 -16.24
C GLY A 61 -10.31 5.03 -15.99
N THR A 62 -10.19 4.23 -14.93
CA THR A 62 -9.01 3.42 -14.58
C THR A 62 -9.47 2.09 -13.94
N LEU A 63 -8.55 1.28 -13.41
CA LEU A 63 -8.87 0.13 -12.56
C LEU A 63 -9.08 0.60 -11.11
N ARG A 64 -10.25 0.33 -10.54
CA ARG A 64 -10.57 0.60 -9.13
C ARG A 64 -11.39 -0.53 -8.53
N THR A 65 -11.16 -0.82 -7.26
CA THR A 65 -12.04 -1.71 -6.48
C THR A 65 -12.46 -1.04 -5.18
N PHE A 66 -13.77 -1.05 -4.92
CA PHE A 66 -14.40 -0.49 -3.73
C PHE A 66 -14.99 -1.60 -2.86
N TYR A 67 -14.94 -1.40 -1.54
CA TYR A 67 -15.40 -2.37 -0.55
C TYR A 67 -16.44 -1.73 0.38
N SER A 68 -17.39 -2.54 0.84
CA SER A 68 -18.55 -2.19 1.67
C SER A 68 -19.74 -1.58 0.92
N PRO A 69 -20.98 -1.83 1.37
CA PRO A 69 -22.19 -1.26 0.78
C PRO A 69 -22.18 0.26 0.66
N ARG A 70 -21.67 0.96 1.68
CA ARG A 70 -21.68 2.42 1.73
C ARG A 70 -20.73 3.01 0.69
N THR A 71 -19.47 2.56 0.68
CA THR A 71 -18.47 3.05 -0.28
C THR A 71 -18.85 2.68 -1.71
N VAL A 72 -19.32 1.45 -1.94
CA VAL A 72 -19.75 0.99 -3.27
C VAL A 72 -20.90 1.84 -3.79
N SER A 73 -21.98 1.98 -3.03
CA SER A 73 -23.16 2.72 -3.48
C SER A 73 -22.88 4.21 -3.69
N ALA A 74 -22.09 4.83 -2.81
CA ALA A 74 -21.69 6.23 -2.95
C ALA A 74 -20.81 6.45 -4.19
N ALA A 75 -19.75 5.66 -4.35
CA ALA A 75 -18.86 5.77 -5.50
C ALA A 75 -19.60 5.48 -6.81
N TYR A 76 -20.41 4.42 -6.85
CA TYR A 76 -21.16 4.03 -8.05
C TYR A 76 -22.11 5.14 -8.49
N ARG A 77 -22.91 5.67 -7.56
CA ARG A 77 -23.84 6.78 -7.85
C ARG A 77 -23.11 8.01 -8.36
N ASN A 78 -22.04 8.43 -7.68
CA ASN A 78 -21.26 9.60 -8.07
C ASN A 78 -20.68 9.44 -9.48
N ARG A 79 -20.14 8.25 -9.79
CA ARG A 79 -19.55 7.98 -11.11
C ARG A 79 -20.59 7.80 -12.20
N CYS A 80 -21.76 7.21 -11.92
CA CYS A 80 -22.88 7.19 -12.86
C CYS A 80 -23.33 8.61 -13.22
N LEU A 81 -23.43 9.51 -12.25
CA LEU A 81 -23.75 10.91 -12.50
C LEU A 81 -22.66 11.61 -13.33
N ALA A 82 -21.39 11.51 -12.89
CA ALA A 82 -20.26 12.14 -13.57
C ALA A 82 -20.09 11.66 -15.03
N ARG A 83 -20.31 10.37 -15.28
CA ARG A 83 -20.21 9.78 -16.62
C ARG A 83 -21.51 9.87 -17.42
N GLN A 84 -22.57 10.44 -16.84
CA GLN A 84 -23.92 10.48 -17.43
C GLN A 84 -24.34 9.08 -17.91
N ALA A 85 -24.22 8.10 -17.02
CA ALA A 85 -24.56 6.71 -17.28
C ALA A 85 -26.07 6.55 -17.44
N GLN A 86 -26.49 5.89 -18.51
CA GLN A 86 -27.89 5.75 -18.89
C GLN A 86 -28.12 4.45 -19.67
N SER A 87 -29.36 4.24 -20.12
CA SER A 87 -29.72 3.10 -20.99
C SER A 87 -29.38 1.74 -20.38
N PHE A 88 -29.46 1.61 -19.06
CA PHE A 88 -29.22 0.34 -18.36
C PHE A 88 -30.21 -0.72 -18.85
N ARG A 89 -29.68 -1.86 -19.32
CA ARG A 89 -30.44 -3.01 -19.80
C ARG A 89 -29.86 -4.29 -19.22
N LEU A 90 -30.62 -4.94 -18.33
CA LEU A 90 -30.30 -6.29 -17.86
C LEU A 90 -30.48 -7.32 -18.99
N GLN A 91 -29.62 -8.33 -18.98
CA GLN A 91 -29.69 -9.50 -19.84
C GLN A 91 -30.12 -10.69 -18.97
N ALA A 92 -31.40 -10.69 -18.56
CA ALA A 92 -31.94 -11.69 -17.63
C ALA A 92 -31.90 -13.13 -18.20
N ASP A 93 -31.92 -13.25 -19.52
CA ASP A 93 -31.76 -14.50 -20.27
C ASP A 93 -30.33 -15.07 -20.24
N GLU A 94 -29.34 -14.22 -19.94
CA GLU A 94 -27.94 -14.61 -19.76
C GLU A 94 -27.56 -14.85 -18.29
N ALA A 95 -28.53 -14.75 -17.37
CA ALA A 95 -28.33 -15.02 -15.96
C ALA A 95 -27.96 -16.51 -15.74
N HIS A 96 -26.92 -16.76 -14.96
CA HIS A 96 -26.46 -18.11 -14.66
C HIS A 96 -25.93 -18.24 -13.24
N THR A 97 -26.01 -19.45 -12.70
CA THR A 97 -25.48 -19.74 -11.36
C THR A 97 -23.99 -20.04 -11.44
N VAL A 98 -23.20 -19.33 -10.65
CA VAL A 98 -21.79 -19.61 -10.40
C VAL A 98 -21.68 -20.50 -9.17
N ARG A 99 -21.11 -21.70 -9.32
CA ARG A 99 -20.92 -22.68 -8.23
C ARG A 99 -19.42 -22.88 -7.99
N ILE A 100 -18.93 -22.43 -6.84
CA ILE A 100 -17.51 -22.55 -6.46
C ILE A 100 -17.27 -23.77 -5.59
N SER A 101 -18.16 -24.01 -4.62
CA SER A 101 -18.13 -25.19 -3.75
C SER A 101 -19.54 -25.55 -3.31
N PRO A 102 -19.76 -26.71 -2.63
CA PRO A 102 -21.07 -27.09 -2.12
C PRO A 102 -21.71 -26.06 -1.18
N SER A 103 -20.91 -25.18 -0.57
CA SER A 103 -21.36 -24.13 0.36
C SER A 103 -21.24 -22.70 -0.20
N CYS A 104 -20.80 -22.54 -1.45
CA CYS A 104 -20.54 -21.23 -2.05
C CYS A 104 -21.00 -21.17 -3.50
N SER A 105 -22.08 -20.43 -3.72
CA SER A 105 -22.66 -20.15 -5.03
C SER A 105 -23.40 -18.81 -5.04
N TRP A 106 -23.50 -18.20 -6.21
CA TRP A 106 -24.24 -16.95 -6.44
C TRP A 106 -24.79 -16.92 -7.88
N ILE A 107 -25.64 -15.96 -8.19
CA ILE A 107 -26.19 -15.76 -9.54
C ILE A 107 -25.46 -14.60 -10.19
N ASP A 108 -24.84 -14.81 -11.35
CA ASP A 108 -24.31 -13.73 -12.18
C ASP A 108 -25.36 -13.29 -13.20
N VAL A 109 -25.66 -11.99 -13.23
CA VAL A 109 -26.64 -11.36 -14.11
C VAL A 109 -25.96 -10.26 -14.94
N PRO A 110 -25.70 -10.49 -16.24
CA PRO A 110 -25.10 -9.48 -17.10
C PRO A 110 -26.04 -8.31 -17.37
N PHE A 111 -25.47 -7.13 -17.61
CA PHE A 111 -26.18 -5.94 -18.06
C PHE A 111 -25.32 -5.08 -18.97
N ARG A 112 -25.96 -4.18 -19.72
CA ARG A 112 -25.32 -3.18 -20.56
C ARG A 112 -25.79 -1.79 -20.20
N PHE A 113 -24.95 -0.80 -20.45
CA PHE A 113 -25.29 0.61 -20.27
C PHE A 113 -24.41 1.47 -21.17
N GLU A 114 -24.73 2.76 -21.21
CA GLU A 114 -24.02 3.73 -22.02
C GLU A 114 -23.63 4.94 -21.17
N THR A 115 -22.50 5.58 -21.48
CA THR A 115 -22.08 6.84 -20.84
C THR A 115 -22.10 7.96 -21.88
N ASN A 116 -22.72 9.10 -21.58
CA ASN A 116 -22.77 10.25 -22.49
C ASN A 116 -21.68 11.29 -22.23
N ALA A 117 -21.04 11.27 -21.06
CA ALA A 117 -19.90 12.14 -20.81
C ALA A 117 -18.77 11.84 -21.80
N SER A 118 -18.07 12.88 -22.25
CA SER A 118 -16.98 12.73 -23.21
C SER A 118 -15.79 11.95 -22.60
N PRO A 119 -15.22 10.94 -23.31
CA PRO A 119 -15.71 10.36 -24.55
C PRO A 119 -16.92 9.45 -24.23
N ALA A 120 -17.96 9.57 -25.05
CA ALA A 120 -19.14 8.73 -24.92
C ALA A 120 -18.75 7.26 -25.15
N ALA A 121 -19.36 6.33 -24.41
CA ALA A 121 -18.96 4.92 -24.44
C ALA A 121 -20.15 3.97 -24.37
N CYS A 122 -19.91 2.74 -24.83
CA CYS A 122 -20.74 1.58 -24.53
C CYS A 122 -20.02 0.74 -23.47
N CYS A 123 -20.77 0.28 -22.48
CA CYS A 123 -20.25 -0.44 -21.33
C CYS A 123 -21.10 -1.66 -21.01
N SER A 124 -20.48 -2.62 -20.35
CA SER A 124 -21.13 -3.81 -19.81
C SER A 124 -20.86 -3.94 -18.32
N GLY A 125 -21.64 -4.77 -17.65
CA GLY A 125 -21.42 -5.10 -16.26
C GLY A 125 -22.08 -6.41 -15.88
N VAL A 126 -21.78 -6.88 -14.66
CA VAL A 126 -22.37 -8.09 -14.09
C VAL A 126 -22.71 -7.83 -12.64
N LEU A 127 -23.96 -8.11 -12.26
CA LEU A 127 -24.39 -8.21 -10.87
C LEU A 127 -24.17 -9.64 -10.38
N SER A 128 -23.59 -9.80 -9.21
CA SER A 128 -23.51 -11.09 -8.52
C SER A 128 -24.41 -11.07 -7.30
N LEU A 129 -25.43 -11.93 -7.31
CA LEU A 129 -26.52 -11.92 -6.35
C LEU A 129 -26.45 -13.13 -5.41
N ILE A 130 -26.67 -12.88 -4.12
CA ILE A 130 -26.84 -13.92 -3.10
C ILE A 130 -28.17 -13.76 -2.35
N PRO A 131 -28.73 -14.85 -1.79
CA PRO A 131 -29.95 -14.77 -1.00
C PRO A 131 -29.74 -13.89 0.25
N ASN A 132 -30.71 -13.03 0.51
CA ASN A 132 -30.83 -12.24 1.72
C ASN A 132 -31.55 -13.08 2.79
N GLY A 133 -30.78 -13.55 3.78
CA GLY A 133 -31.22 -14.52 4.80
C GLY A 133 -32.39 -14.08 5.69
N GLU A 134 -32.86 -12.83 5.59
CA GLU A 134 -33.95 -12.29 6.40
C GLU A 134 -35.33 -12.45 5.74
N ASN A 135 -35.43 -12.34 4.39
CA ASN A 135 -36.73 -12.22 3.70
C ASN A 135 -36.89 -13.10 2.43
N GLY A 136 -35.87 -13.86 2.01
CA GLY A 136 -35.91 -14.64 0.76
C GLY A 136 -35.71 -13.82 -0.53
N GLU A 137 -35.48 -12.52 -0.41
CA GLU A 137 -35.06 -11.63 -1.50
C GLU A 137 -33.57 -11.84 -1.82
N TYR A 138 -33.08 -11.24 -2.91
CA TYR A 138 -31.66 -11.31 -3.30
C TYR A 138 -30.99 -9.96 -3.11
N THR A 139 -29.68 -9.96 -2.84
CA THR A 139 -28.86 -8.75 -2.68
C THR A 139 -27.57 -8.86 -3.47
N ILE A 140 -26.99 -7.71 -3.85
CA ILE A 140 -25.76 -7.64 -4.61
C ILE A 140 -24.57 -7.77 -3.66
N TRP A 141 -23.77 -8.82 -3.79
CA TRP A 141 -22.50 -8.92 -3.04
C TRP A 141 -21.30 -8.48 -3.87
N MET A 142 -21.40 -8.57 -5.20
CA MET A 142 -20.35 -8.11 -6.11
C MET A 142 -20.97 -7.45 -7.35
N LEU A 143 -20.39 -6.32 -7.74
CA LEU A 143 -20.69 -5.58 -8.95
C LEU A 143 -19.42 -5.49 -9.78
N ARG A 144 -19.51 -5.71 -11.09
CA ARG A 144 -18.40 -5.50 -12.03
C ARG A 144 -18.89 -4.65 -13.18
N THR A 145 -18.10 -3.66 -13.60
CA THR A 145 -18.39 -2.79 -14.75
C THR A 145 -17.18 -2.71 -15.67
N LEU A 146 -17.39 -2.67 -16.98
CA LEU A 146 -16.33 -2.79 -17.98
C LEU A 146 -16.58 -1.88 -19.19
N LEU A 147 -15.53 -1.18 -19.62
CA LEU A 147 -15.54 -0.39 -20.85
C LEU A 147 -15.42 -1.29 -22.08
N ASP A 148 -16.49 -1.36 -22.88
CA ASP A 148 -16.47 -2.17 -24.11
C ASP A 148 -15.82 -1.43 -25.27
N ARG A 149 -16.29 -0.20 -25.54
CA ARG A 149 -15.83 0.64 -26.65
C ARG A 149 -16.18 2.11 -26.45
N LEU A 150 -15.45 2.99 -27.14
CA LEU A 150 -15.87 4.37 -27.34
C LEU A 150 -16.97 4.42 -28.41
N ARG A 151 -18.02 5.19 -28.17
CA ARG A 151 -19.13 5.38 -29.12
C ARG A 151 -18.58 6.05 -30.38
N GLU A 152 -19.11 5.67 -31.54
CA GLU A 152 -18.67 6.16 -32.87
C GLU A 152 -17.36 5.56 -33.41
N TYR A 153 -16.60 4.81 -32.60
CA TYR A 153 -15.36 4.15 -33.04
C TYR A 153 -15.55 2.63 -33.26
N PRO A 154 -14.71 2.01 -34.12
CA PRO A 154 -14.69 0.56 -34.30
C PRO A 154 -14.48 -0.20 -32.99
N SER A 155 -14.83 -1.48 -32.97
CA SER A 155 -14.52 -2.33 -31.83
C SER A 155 -13.02 -2.55 -31.71
N VAL A 156 -12.50 -2.44 -30.49
CA VAL A 156 -11.09 -2.70 -30.16
C VAL A 156 -10.73 -4.18 -30.30
N ASP A 157 -11.72 -5.09 -30.32
CA ASP A 157 -11.51 -6.55 -30.37
C ASP A 157 -11.84 -7.16 -31.75
N THR A 158 -12.07 -6.35 -32.78
CA THR A 158 -12.33 -6.87 -34.14
C THR A 158 -11.50 -6.13 -35.17
N LEU A 159 -10.80 -6.86 -36.04
CA LEU A 159 -10.04 -6.30 -37.14
C LEU A 159 -10.22 -7.16 -38.39
N ASP A 160 -10.61 -6.54 -39.50
CA ASP A 160 -10.55 -7.17 -40.81
C ASP A 160 -9.08 -7.25 -41.26
N PRO A 161 -8.51 -8.44 -41.54
CA PRO A 161 -7.14 -8.58 -42.02
C PRO A 161 -6.84 -7.78 -43.30
N THR A 162 -7.87 -7.48 -44.11
CA THR A 162 -7.75 -6.73 -45.36
C THR A 162 -7.80 -5.21 -45.17
N ALA A 163 -8.13 -4.73 -43.96
CA ALA A 163 -8.21 -3.31 -43.65
C ALA A 163 -6.88 -2.60 -43.98
N GLN A 164 -6.96 -1.61 -44.86
CA GLN A 164 -5.81 -0.78 -45.22
C GLN A 164 -5.49 0.19 -44.08
N ILE A 165 -4.22 0.25 -43.69
CA ILE A 165 -3.67 1.36 -42.90
C ILE A 165 -3.26 2.45 -43.91
N PRO A 166 -3.35 3.75 -43.57
CA PRO A 166 -2.59 4.76 -44.30
C PRO A 166 -1.15 4.30 -44.49
N SER A 167 -0.66 4.22 -45.74
CA SER A 167 0.71 3.76 -45.99
C SER A 167 1.68 4.70 -45.30
N VAL A 168 2.32 4.24 -44.25
CA VAL A 168 3.40 4.96 -43.61
C VAL A 168 4.66 4.65 -44.42
N GLY A 169 5.07 5.57 -45.29
CA GLY A 169 6.31 5.41 -46.05
C GLY A 169 7.54 5.42 -45.14
N ASP A 170 8.67 4.90 -45.61
CA ASP A 170 9.95 4.90 -44.88
C ASP A 170 10.43 6.29 -44.44
N SER A 171 9.86 7.35 -45.03
CA SER A 171 10.11 8.76 -44.69
C SER A 171 9.30 9.30 -43.51
N THR A 172 8.34 8.55 -42.96
CA THR A 172 7.52 9.04 -41.85
C THR A 172 8.31 9.04 -40.55
N THR A 173 8.30 10.18 -39.89
CA THR A 173 9.01 10.42 -38.63
C THR A 173 8.08 10.70 -37.44
N HIS A 174 6.75 10.67 -37.65
CA HIS A 174 5.75 10.91 -36.62
C HIS A 174 4.69 9.80 -36.57
N PHE A 175 4.35 9.36 -35.36
CA PHE A 175 3.33 8.37 -35.07
C PHE A 175 2.48 8.82 -33.87
N ASP A 176 1.23 8.37 -33.73
CA ASP A 176 0.48 8.66 -32.50
C ASP A 176 1.07 7.88 -31.32
N CYS A 177 1.48 6.63 -31.57
CA CYS A 177 2.05 5.74 -30.55
C CYS A 177 3.28 4.97 -31.04
N LEU A 178 4.34 4.93 -30.22
CA LEU A 178 5.47 4.02 -30.41
C LEU A 178 5.46 2.92 -29.34
N ILE A 179 5.55 1.66 -29.77
CA ILE A 179 5.55 0.47 -28.91
C ILE A 179 6.96 -0.14 -28.93
N VAL A 180 7.57 -0.28 -27.76
CA VAL A 180 8.92 -0.84 -27.59
C VAL A 180 8.80 -2.32 -27.19
N GLY A 181 9.05 -3.21 -28.14
CA GLY A 181 8.98 -4.67 -28.00
C GLY A 181 7.87 -5.30 -28.86
N ALA A 182 8.23 -6.24 -29.72
CA ALA A 182 7.33 -7.04 -30.58
C ALA A 182 7.08 -8.45 -30.02
N GLY A 183 7.19 -8.62 -28.70
CA GLY A 183 6.67 -9.81 -28.01
C GLY A 183 5.14 -9.79 -27.92
N HIS A 184 4.54 -10.80 -27.28
CA HIS A 184 3.08 -10.92 -27.16
C HIS A 184 2.43 -9.65 -26.60
N SER A 185 3.02 -9.02 -25.59
CA SER A 185 2.51 -7.78 -24.98
C SER A 185 2.39 -6.63 -25.98
N GLY A 186 3.43 -6.39 -26.79
CA GLY A 186 3.43 -5.32 -27.78
C GLY A 186 2.51 -5.61 -28.96
N LEU A 187 2.48 -6.87 -29.43
CA LEU A 187 1.59 -7.30 -30.51
C LEU A 187 0.11 -7.15 -30.12
N ASN A 188 -0.25 -7.47 -28.87
CA ASN A 188 -1.60 -7.28 -28.33
C ASN A 188 -2.06 -5.81 -28.37
N VAL A 189 -1.15 -4.85 -28.09
CA VAL A 189 -1.46 -3.41 -28.16
C VAL A 189 -1.52 -2.95 -29.62
N ALA A 190 -0.54 -3.35 -30.44
CA ALA A 190 -0.42 -2.96 -31.83
C ALA A 190 -1.65 -3.36 -32.67
N GLY A 191 -2.13 -4.60 -32.52
CA GLY A 191 -3.34 -5.07 -33.19
C GLY A 191 -4.56 -4.21 -32.86
N ARG A 192 -4.68 -3.79 -31.59
CA ARG A 192 -5.82 -3.00 -31.12
C ARG A 192 -5.76 -1.54 -31.50
N LEU A 193 -4.58 -0.94 -31.48
CA LEU A 193 -4.39 0.39 -32.07
C LEU A 193 -4.72 0.36 -33.57
N LYS A 194 -4.35 -0.72 -34.27
CA LYS A 194 -4.75 -0.94 -35.67
C LYS A 194 -6.28 -1.03 -35.83
N ALA A 195 -6.95 -1.83 -35.00
CA ALA A 195 -8.42 -1.95 -35.02
C ALA A 195 -9.13 -0.60 -34.81
N LEU A 196 -8.53 0.28 -34.00
CA LEU A 196 -9.03 1.63 -33.72
C LEU A 196 -8.60 2.68 -34.75
N GLY A 197 -7.78 2.32 -35.75
CA GLY A 197 -7.28 3.26 -36.77
C GLY A 197 -6.24 4.27 -36.26
N VAL A 198 -5.58 4.00 -35.13
CA VAL A 198 -4.54 4.85 -34.56
C VAL A 198 -3.20 4.63 -35.27
N SER A 199 -2.43 5.68 -35.56
CA SER A 199 -1.10 5.55 -36.16
C SER A 199 -0.08 5.05 -35.13
N TYR A 200 0.61 3.94 -35.43
CA TYR A 200 1.61 3.40 -34.52
C TYR A 200 2.82 2.79 -35.23
N LEU A 201 3.90 2.60 -34.47
CA LEU A 201 5.07 1.81 -34.85
C LEU A 201 5.49 0.91 -33.70
N VAL A 202 5.67 -0.38 -33.97
CA VAL A 202 6.37 -1.29 -33.05
C VAL A 202 7.84 -1.34 -33.43
N ILE A 203 8.74 -1.26 -32.45
CA ILE A 203 10.17 -1.53 -32.65
C ILE A 203 10.58 -2.74 -31.82
N ASP A 204 11.44 -3.59 -32.37
CA ASP A 204 12.05 -4.72 -31.64
C ASP A 204 13.51 -4.87 -32.00
N LYS A 205 14.34 -5.11 -30.99
CA LYS A 205 15.78 -5.27 -31.16
C LYS A 205 16.16 -6.57 -31.88
N ASN A 206 15.29 -7.59 -31.84
CA ASN A 206 15.57 -8.86 -32.48
C ASN A 206 15.36 -8.77 -33.99
N PRO A 207 16.08 -9.58 -34.79
CA PRO A 207 15.96 -9.56 -36.25
C PRO A 207 14.60 -10.02 -36.79
N CYS A 208 13.92 -10.94 -36.10
CA CYS A 208 12.63 -11.48 -36.52
C CYS A 208 11.60 -11.43 -35.40
N VAL A 209 10.32 -11.27 -35.78
CA VAL A 209 9.20 -11.40 -34.85
C VAL A 209 9.20 -12.82 -34.27
N GLY A 210 9.01 -12.92 -32.96
CA GLY A 210 9.02 -14.20 -32.24
C GLY A 210 10.40 -14.65 -31.74
N ASP A 211 11.49 -13.96 -32.10
CA ASP A 211 12.84 -14.32 -31.64
C ASP A 211 13.03 -14.23 -30.12
N ASN A 212 12.22 -13.41 -29.45
CA ASN A 212 12.13 -13.37 -27.99
C ASN A 212 11.73 -14.74 -27.38
N TRP A 213 11.11 -15.61 -28.16
CA TRP A 213 10.85 -17.02 -27.86
C TRP A 213 11.83 -17.96 -28.57
N ARG A 214 12.03 -17.82 -29.89
CA ARG A 214 12.87 -18.71 -30.72
C ARG A 214 14.29 -18.90 -30.18
N LEU A 215 14.85 -17.85 -29.58
CA LEU A 215 16.21 -17.82 -29.03
C LEU A 215 16.33 -18.42 -27.63
N ARG A 216 15.23 -18.83 -26.98
CA ARG A 216 15.25 -19.57 -25.70
C ARG A 216 15.86 -20.97 -25.89
N TYR A 217 16.15 -21.65 -24.78
CA TYR A 217 16.70 -23.01 -24.79
C TYR A 217 15.78 -24.01 -25.52
N ASP A 218 16.36 -25.08 -26.08
CA ASP A 218 15.69 -25.97 -27.04
C ASP A 218 14.43 -26.62 -26.49
N SER A 219 14.43 -26.99 -25.21
CA SER A 219 13.29 -27.61 -24.52
C SER A 219 12.22 -26.63 -24.02
N ALA A 220 12.37 -25.33 -24.26
CA ALA A 220 11.45 -24.31 -23.73
C ALA A 220 10.03 -24.48 -24.29
N LYS A 221 9.07 -24.60 -23.38
CA LYS A 221 7.62 -24.66 -23.65
C LYS A 221 6.87 -23.89 -22.57
N LEU A 222 5.62 -23.53 -22.85
CA LEU A 222 4.76 -22.90 -21.85
C LEU A 222 4.27 -23.92 -20.83
N HIS A 223 4.02 -23.44 -19.60
CA HIS A 223 3.28 -24.19 -18.58
C HIS A 223 1.80 -23.75 -18.50
N THR A 224 1.34 -22.94 -19.45
CA THR A 224 -0.07 -22.58 -19.61
C THR A 224 -0.66 -23.30 -20.81
N ILE A 225 -1.96 -23.56 -20.77
CA ILE A 225 -2.67 -24.20 -21.88
C ILE A 225 -2.61 -23.35 -23.15
N ARG A 226 -2.62 -24.00 -24.32
CA ARG A 226 -2.63 -23.39 -25.65
C ARG A 226 -3.65 -22.26 -25.78
N ASP A 227 -4.88 -22.48 -25.31
CA ASP A 227 -5.97 -21.50 -25.43
C ASP A 227 -5.73 -20.20 -24.65
N TYR A 228 -4.86 -20.21 -23.65
CA TYR A 228 -4.45 -19.01 -22.92
C TYR A 228 -3.60 -18.08 -23.78
N SER A 229 -2.93 -18.61 -24.80
CA SER A 229 -1.81 -17.97 -25.48
C SER A 229 -2.17 -17.19 -26.74
N HIS A 230 -3.41 -17.30 -27.23
CA HIS A 230 -3.82 -16.64 -28.46
C HIS A 230 -3.63 -15.11 -28.44
N LEU A 231 -3.43 -14.51 -29.61
CA LEU A 231 -3.48 -13.06 -29.78
C LEU A 231 -4.93 -12.60 -30.01
N PRO A 232 -5.23 -11.28 -30.05
CA PRO A 232 -6.57 -10.79 -30.30
C PRO A 232 -7.05 -11.20 -31.70
N PHE A 233 -8.37 -11.12 -31.90
CA PHE A 233 -9.08 -11.35 -33.17
C PHE A 233 -9.26 -12.81 -33.60
N GLU A 234 -8.33 -13.70 -33.24
CA GLU A 234 -8.45 -15.11 -33.63
C GLU A 234 -7.68 -16.09 -32.73
N ARG A 235 -8.07 -17.37 -32.82
CA ARG A 235 -7.35 -18.48 -32.19
C ARG A 235 -6.15 -18.92 -33.03
N ASN A 236 -5.11 -18.09 -33.08
CA ASN A 236 -3.93 -18.27 -33.94
C ASN A 236 -3.09 -19.55 -33.66
N PHE A 237 -3.43 -20.34 -32.62
CA PHE A 237 -2.79 -21.62 -32.30
C PHE A 237 -3.74 -22.81 -32.40
N ALA A 238 -4.99 -22.64 -32.86
CA ALA A 238 -5.99 -23.72 -32.86
C ALA A 238 -5.60 -24.95 -33.70
N HIS A 239 -4.68 -24.78 -34.66
CA HIS A 239 -4.17 -25.84 -35.53
C HIS A 239 -3.07 -26.71 -34.88
N ILE A 240 -2.66 -26.39 -33.65
CA ILE A 240 -1.60 -27.12 -32.93
C ILE A 240 -2.23 -28.17 -32.02
N ASP A 241 -1.85 -29.44 -32.21
CA ASP A 241 -2.48 -30.59 -31.55
C ASP A 241 -2.00 -30.83 -30.11
N HIS A 242 -0.89 -30.22 -29.69
CA HIS A 242 -0.35 -30.38 -28.34
C HIS A 242 -0.74 -29.20 -27.44
N GLU A 243 -0.93 -29.49 -26.15
CA GLU A 243 -1.48 -28.53 -25.18
C GLU A 243 -0.52 -27.42 -24.78
N TYR A 244 0.78 -27.72 -24.68
CA TYR A 244 1.81 -26.81 -24.18
C TYR A 244 2.69 -26.32 -25.31
N LEU A 245 2.41 -25.11 -25.80
CA LEU A 245 3.14 -24.52 -26.93
C LEU A 245 4.64 -24.45 -26.67
N THR A 246 5.44 -24.90 -27.63
CA THR A 246 6.89 -24.78 -27.59
C THR A 246 7.33 -23.34 -27.94
N LYS A 247 8.62 -23.05 -27.74
CA LYS A 247 9.20 -21.78 -28.19
C LYS A 247 9.03 -21.51 -29.69
N ASP A 248 8.99 -22.55 -30.51
CA ASP A 248 8.92 -22.43 -31.96
C ASP A 248 7.48 -22.22 -32.42
N ASP A 249 6.51 -22.93 -31.81
CA ASP A 249 5.08 -22.68 -32.06
C ASP A 249 4.73 -21.23 -31.76
N LEU A 250 5.19 -20.69 -30.62
CA LEU A 250 4.98 -19.29 -30.26
C LEU A 250 5.62 -18.33 -31.26
N ALA A 251 6.88 -18.57 -31.64
CA ALA A 251 7.59 -17.70 -32.55
C ALA A 251 6.92 -17.66 -33.92
N GLU A 252 6.51 -18.82 -34.45
CA GLU A 252 5.85 -18.95 -35.74
C GLU A 252 4.43 -18.40 -35.71
N GLY A 253 3.63 -18.73 -34.70
CA GLY A 253 2.26 -18.24 -34.58
C GLY A 253 2.15 -16.74 -34.36
N PHE A 254 3.11 -16.11 -33.67
CA PHE A 254 3.16 -14.64 -33.55
C PHE A 254 3.63 -13.96 -34.83
N ALA A 255 4.62 -14.53 -35.53
CA ALA A 255 5.05 -14.01 -36.82
C ALA A 255 3.92 -14.10 -37.87
N ALA A 256 3.25 -15.24 -37.97
CA ALA A 256 2.13 -15.45 -38.88
C ALA A 256 0.95 -14.52 -38.58
N TRP A 257 0.63 -14.30 -37.30
CA TRP A 257 -0.40 -13.35 -36.91
C TRP A 257 -0.02 -11.91 -37.28
N ALA A 258 1.23 -11.50 -37.01
CA ALA A 258 1.71 -10.16 -37.35
C ALA A 258 1.70 -9.91 -38.87
N GLU A 259 2.04 -10.92 -39.68
CA GLU A 259 1.97 -10.87 -41.14
C GLU A 259 0.51 -10.78 -41.63
N LYS A 260 -0.36 -11.69 -41.17
CA LYS A 260 -1.77 -11.73 -41.55
C LYS A 260 -2.47 -10.40 -41.30
N TYR A 261 -2.25 -9.83 -40.11
CA TYR A 261 -2.82 -8.54 -39.74
C TYR A 261 -1.94 -7.37 -40.13
N ARG A 262 -0.86 -7.56 -40.92
CA ARG A 262 0.05 -6.52 -41.43
C ARG A 262 0.38 -5.46 -40.36
N ILE A 263 0.91 -5.92 -39.24
CA ILE A 263 1.30 -5.05 -38.11
C ILE A 263 2.54 -4.25 -38.52
N ASN A 264 2.56 -2.95 -38.19
CA ASN A 264 3.68 -2.07 -38.53
C ASN A 264 4.84 -2.26 -37.53
N ILE A 265 5.88 -2.99 -37.93
CA ILE A 265 7.00 -3.40 -37.07
C ILE A 265 8.33 -3.08 -37.75
N TRP A 266 9.25 -2.44 -37.04
CA TRP A 266 10.67 -2.39 -37.37
C TRP A 266 11.44 -3.36 -36.47
N THR A 267 11.98 -4.43 -37.06
CA THR A 267 12.91 -5.35 -36.39
C THR A 267 14.34 -4.79 -36.43
N SER A 268 15.27 -5.43 -35.71
CA SER A 268 16.65 -4.94 -35.56
C SER A 268 16.72 -3.46 -35.15
N SER A 269 15.76 -3.01 -34.33
CA SER A 269 15.52 -1.62 -33.99
C SER A 269 15.34 -1.44 -32.48
N GLU A 270 16.22 -0.65 -31.86
CA GLU A 270 16.30 -0.49 -30.41
C GLU A 270 16.17 0.97 -29.99
N LEU A 271 15.28 1.24 -29.03
CA LEU A 271 15.19 2.55 -28.40
C LEU A 271 16.49 2.85 -27.66
N GLN A 272 17.10 4.00 -27.96
CA GLN A 272 18.31 4.45 -27.27
C GLN A 272 17.98 5.47 -26.19
N SER A 273 17.12 6.44 -26.52
CA SER A 273 16.69 7.46 -25.57
C SER A 273 15.43 8.17 -26.05
N GLY A 274 14.79 8.91 -25.16
CA GLY A 274 13.68 9.80 -25.48
C GLY A 274 13.66 11.05 -24.61
N THR A 275 13.13 12.14 -25.17
CA THR A 275 12.88 13.39 -24.46
C THR A 275 11.42 13.79 -24.64
N TRP A 276 10.81 14.30 -23.59
CA TRP A 276 9.44 14.81 -23.60
C TRP A 276 9.43 16.33 -23.83
N ASP A 277 8.45 16.82 -24.58
CA ASP A 277 8.17 18.24 -24.79
C ASP A 277 6.74 18.54 -24.30
N ASP A 278 6.64 19.18 -23.14
CA ASP A 278 5.36 19.54 -22.51
C ASP A 278 4.52 20.51 -23.32
N SER A 279 5.17 21.40 -24.08
CA SER A 279 4.44 22.40 -24.88
C SER A 279 3.68 21.75 -26.04
N ARG A 280 4.16 20.60 -26.50
CA ARG A 280 3.58 19.83 -27.62
C ARG A 280 2.88 18.56 -27.15
N ALA A 281 3.01 18.20 -25.87
CA ALA A 281 2.66 16.90 -25.33
C ALA A 281 3.18 15.75 -26.22
N GLN A 282 4.48 15.79 -26.52
CA GLN A 282 5.08 14.92 -27.52
C GLN A 282 6.48 14.42 -27.14
N TRP A 283 6.73 13.15 -27.39
CA TRP A 283 8.04 12.51 -27.34
C TRP A 283 8.87 12.77 -28.59
N THR A 284 10.17 12.95 -28.40
CA THR A 284 11.21 12.80 -29.44
C THR A 284 12.13 11.65 -29.05
N LEU A 285 12.20 10.62 -29.88
CA LEU A 285 12.84 9.34 -29.59
C LEU A 285 13.99 9.07 -30.56
N LYS A 286 15.11 8.57 -30.05
CA LYS A 286 16.23 8.08 -30.85
C LYS A 286 16.17 6.56 -30.95
N VAL A 287 16.01 6.05 -32.16
CA VAL A 287 15.97 4.61 -32.44
C VAL A 287 17.19 4.24 -33.26
N ARG A 288 17.99 3.30 -32.73
CA ARG A 288 19.08 2.68 -33.49
C ARG A 288 18.51 1.52 -34.28
N GLN A 289 18.70 1.52 -35.59
CA GLN A 289 18.26 0.47 -36.50
C GLN A 289 19.46 -0.11 -37.24
N THR A 290 19.54 -1.44 -37.31
CA THR A 290 20.58 -2.15 -38.08
C THR A 290 20.01 -2.62 -39.41
N ILE A 291 20.49 -2.06 -40.52
CA ILE A 291 20.08 -2.42 -41.88
C ILE A 291 21.30 -2.89 -42.66
N ALA A 292 21.25 -4.11 -43.21
CA ALA A 292 22.35 -4.71 -43.99
C ALA A 292 23.72 -4.62 -43.28
N GLY A 293 23.74 -4.79 -41.95
CA GLY A 293 24.95 -4.72 -41.12
C GLY A 293 25.44 -3.31 -40.78
N SER A 294 24.78 -2.25 -41.29
CA SER A 294 25.08 -0.85 -40.94
C SER A 294 24.10 -0.34 -39.89
N GLU A 295 24.61 0.34 -38.86
CA GLU A 295 23.79 1.00 -37.85
C GLU A 295 23.43 2.42 -38.27
N ILE A 296 22.13 2.75 -38.22
CA ILE A 296 21.61 4.09 -38.44
C ILE A 296 20.81 4.54 -37.21
N ILE A 297 20.92 5.82 -36.83
CA ILE A 297 20.10 6.41 -35.78
C ILE A 297 19.00 7.23 -36.46
N LYS A 298 17.74 6.88 -36.23
CA LYS A 298 16.56 7.63 -36.66
C LYS A 298 15.97 8.40 -35.48
N THR A 299 15.56 9.63 -35.74
CA THR A 299 14.79 10.43 -34.79
C THR A 299 13.31 10.34 -35.17
N LEU A 300 12.50 9.83 -34.23
CA LEU A 300 11.05 9.70 -34.37
C LEU A 300 10.35 10.59 -33.36
N THR A 301 9.10 10.92 -33.62
CA THR A 301 8.24 11.65 -32.69
C THR A 301 6.93 10.91 -32.48
N CYS A 302 6.38 10.98 -31.27
CA CYS A 302 5.06 10.43 -31.00
C CYS A 302 4.38 11.06 -29.78
N ARG A 303 3.07 10.85 -29.60
CA ARG A 303 2.34 11.31 -28.41
C ARG A 303 2.37 10.29 -27.28
N HIS A 304 2.44 9.01 -27.63
CA HIS A 304 2.41 7.90 -26.68
C HIS A 304 3.59 6.95 -26.85
N VAL A 305 4.18 6.51 -25.73
CA VAL A 305 5.14 5.41 -25.68
C VAL A 305 4.57 4.27 -24.85
N VAL A 306 4.61 3.06 -25.40
CA VAL A 306 4.24 1.83 -24.70
C VAL A 306 5.50 0.99 -24.51
N LEU A 307 5.91 0.79 -23.26
CA LEU A 307 7.02 -0.10 -22.92
C LEU A 307 6.49 -1.53 -22.76
N ALA A 308 6.83 -2.39 -23.74
CA ALA A 308 6.47 -3.80 -23.83
C ALA A 308 7.73 -4.70 -23.86
N THR A 309 8.77 -4.31 -23.12
CA THR A 309 10.13 -4.89 -23.17
C THR A 309 10.30 -6.20 -22.41
N GLY A 310 9.22 -6.78 -21.87
CA GLY A 310 9.22 -8.11 -21.26
C GLY A 310 9.46 -8.15 -19.75
N GLY A 311 8.56 -7.53 -18.97
CA GLY A 311 8.41 -7.73 -17.51
C GLY A 311 9.69 -7.57 -16.65
N PRO A 312 9.66 -8.06 -15.39
CA PRO A 312 10.85 -8.24 -14.54
C PRO A 312 11.89 -9.24 -15.08
N CYS A 313 11.69 -9.78 -16.29
CA CYS A 313 12.32 -10.99 -16.78
C CYS A 313 13.54 -10.74 -17.68
N ASN A 314 14.14 -9.55 -17.63
CA ASN A 314 15.17 -9.13 -18.58
C ASN A 314 16.58 -8.97 -18.00
N LYS A 315 16.76 -8.82 -16.67
CA LYS A 315 18.09 -8.79 -16.03
C LYS A 315 18.29 -10.07 -15.19
N PRO A 316 19.16 -11.00 -15.63
CA PRO A 316 19.37 -12.26 -14.91
C PRO A 316 19.98 -11.99 -13.53
N HIS A 317 19.50 -12.71 -12.51
CA HIS A 317 20.04 -12.61 -11.16
C HIS A 317 20.86 -13.86 -10.85
N LYS A 318 22.18 -13.76 -10.96
CA LYS A 318 23.11 -14.83 -10.54
C LYS A 318 23.71 -14.46 -9.17
N PRO A 319 23.40 -15.21 -8.10
CA PRO A 319 24.01 -14.98 -6.79
C PRO A 319 25.52 -15.24 -6.83
N PHE A 320 26.27 -14.51 -6.00
CA PHE A 320 27.70 -14.75 -5.81
C PHE A 320 27.94 -15.83 -4.75
N TYR A 321 28.83 -16.77 -5.06
CA TYR A 321 29.37 -17.73 -4.10
C TYR A 321 30.90 -17.80 -4.26
N PRO A 322 31.68 -17.72 -3.17
CA PRO A 322 33.14 -17.83 -3.21
C PRO A 322 33.64 -19.12 -3.87
N GLY A 323 34.80 -19.04 -4.53
CA GLY A 323 35.50 -20.21 -5.08
C GLY A 323 35.12 -20.58 -6.51
N GLU A 324 34.20 -19.86 -7.14
CA GLU A 324 33.74 -20.13 -8.52
C GLU A 324 34.91 -20.19 -9.51
N GLU A 325 35.92 -19.34 -9.32
CA GLU A 325 37.13 -19.26 -10.14
C GLU A 325 38.00 -20.54 -10.12
N ARG A 326 37.81 -21.41 -9.12
CA ARG A 326 38.53 -22.68 -8.97
C ARG A 326 37.76 -23.88 -9.52
N PHE A 327 36.46 -23.71 -9.78
CA PHE A 327 35.62 -24.79 -10.27
C PHE A 327 36.02 -25.17 -11.70
N LYS A 328 36.30 -26.45 -11.93
CA LYS A 328 36.79 -26.97 -13.22
C LYS A 328 35.67 -27.27 -14.22
N GLY A 329 34.42 -27.28 -13.75
CA GLY A 329 33.25 -27.55 -14.56
C GLY A 329 32.66 -26.32 -15.26
N VAL A 330 31.50 -26.49 -15.86
CA VAL A 330 30.76 -25.42 -16.56
C VAL A 330 29.83 -24.70 -15.60
N VAL A 331 29.85 -23.37 -15.59
CA VAL A 331 28.89 -22.54 -14.84
C VAL A 331 28.16 -21.61 -15.79
N GLN A 332 26.82 -21.68 -15.80
CA GLN A 332 25.98 -20.80 -16.62
C GLN A 332 24.76 -20.32 -15.86
N HIS A 333 24.19 -19.19 -16.28
CA HIS A 333 22.81 -18.82 -15.94
C HIS A 333 21.85 -19.36 -16.99
N SER A 334 20.60 -19.62 -16.63
CA SER A 334 19.56 -20.17 -17.53
C SER A 334 19.31 -19.33 -18.79
N VAL A 335 19.73 -18.06 -18.80
CA VAL A 335 19.64 -17.17 -19.98
C VAL A 335 20.68 -17.54 -21.05
N SER A 336 21.80 -18.16 -20.65
CA SER A 336 22.86 -18.64 -21.54
C SER A 336 22.74 -20.13 -21.83
N TYR A 337 21.83 -20.83 -21.16
CA TYR A 337 21.57 -22.25 -21.37
C TYR A 337 20.90 -22.47 -22.74
N ARG A 338 21.33 -23.50 -23.47
CA ARG A 338 20.70 -23.91 -24.75
C ARG A 338 20.14 -25.32 -24.72
N ASN A 339 20.95 -26.30 -24.32
CA ASN A 339 20.57 -27.69 -24.11
C ASN A 339 21.69 -28.41 -23.32
N ALA A 340 21.43 -29.64 -22.86
CA ALA A 340 22.39 -30.43 -22.08
C ALA A 340 23.14 -31.53 -22.87
N ARG A 341 23.04 -31.58 -24.20
CA ARG A 341 23.49 -32.72 -25.02
C ARG A 341 25.00 -33.01 -24.89
N ASP A 342 25.80 -31.97 -24.76
CA ASP A 342 27.27 -32.06 -24.66
C ASP A 342 27.75 -32.55 -23.29
N TRP A 343 26.84 -32.68 -22.31
CA TRP A 343 27.15 -33.05 -20.93
C TRP A 343 26.72 -34.47 -20.57
N LYS A 344 26.46 -35.32 -21.58
CA LYS A 344 26.12 -36.72 -21.39
C LYS A 344 27.14 -37.43 -20.48
N GLY A 345 26.64 -38.15 -19.48
CA GLY A 345 27.46 -38.85 -18.49
C GLY A 345 28.12 -37.94 -17.42
N GLN A 346 27.91 -36.63 -17.45
CA GLN A 346 28.40 -35.70 -16.44
C GLN A 346 27.39 -35.51 -15.28
N ARG A 347 27.82 -34.87 -14.19
CA ARG A 347 27.01 -34.57 -13.01
C ARG A 347 26.49 -33.13 -13.09
N GLY A 348 25.19 -32.97 -13.28
CA GLY A 348 24.51 -31.68 -13.42
C GLY A 348 23.87 -31.21 -12.12
N VAL A 349 24.07 -29.93 -11.82
CA VAL A 349 23.40 -29.22 -10.72
C VAL A 349 22.62 -28.03 -11.26
N VAL A 350 21.36 -27.90 -10.85
CA VAL A 350 20.51 -26.74 -11.16
C VAL A 350 20.22 -25.97 -9.87
N VAL A 351 20.69 -24.73 -9.76
CA VAL A 351 20.43 -23.87 -8.60
C VAL A 351 19.13 -23.12 -8.82
N GLY A 352 18.10 -23.43 -8.02
CA GLY A 352 16.74 -22.96 -8.22
C GLY A 352 15.76 -24.12 -8.39
N THR A 353 14.48 -23.86 -8.14
CA THR A 353 13.43 -24.90 -8.11
C THR A 353 12.08 -24.39 -8.60
N ALA A 354 12.04 -23.38 -9.47
CA ALA A 354 10.81 -22.91 -10.13
C ALA A 354 10.70 -23.51 -11.55
N ASN A 355 9.78 -23.00 -12.39
CA ASN A 355 9.56 -23.39 -13.79
C ASN A 355 10.85 -23.70 -14.57
N THR A 356 11.73 -22.70 -14.77
CA THR A 356 12.97 -22.88 -15.55
C THR A 356 13.90 -23.95 -14.98
N ALA A 357 13.93 -24.13 -13.67
CA ALA A 357 14.78 -25.14 -13.05
C ALA A 357 14.29 -26.55 -13.36
N HIS A 358 12.98 -26.77 -13.37
CA HIS A 358 12.37 -28.05 -13.71
C HIS A 358 12.55 -28.38 -15.19
N ASP A 359 12.36 -27.40 -16.09
CA ASP A 359 12.58 -27.60 -17.53
C ASP A 359 14.03 -28.00 -17.84
N ILE A 360 15.01 -27.33 -17.20
CA ILE A 360 16.43 -27.63 -17.39
C ILE A 360 16.82 -28.96 -16.75
N ALA A 361 16.30 -29.28 -15.55
CA ALA A 361 16.57 -30.55 -14.89
C ALA A 361 16.00 -31.74 -15.69
N GLU A 362 14.83 -31.56 -16.29
CA GLU A 362 14.22 -32.53 -17.21
C GLU A 362 15.08 -32.71 -18.47
N ASP A 363 15.51 -31.61 -19.12
CA ASP A 363 16.38 -31.68 -20.30
C ASP A 363 17.74 -32.34 -19.99
N MET A 364 18.32 -32.06 -18.82
CA MET A 364 19.54 -32.72 -18.34
C MET A 364 19.37 -34.22 -18.15
N LEU A 365 18.25 -34.64 -17.56
CA LEU A 365 17.96 -36.06 -17.37
C LEU A 365 17.78 -36.75 -18.73
N ASP A 366 17.01 -36.15 -19.62
CA ASP A 366 16.71 -36.69 -20.95
C ASP A 366 17.96 -36.73 -21.85
N ALA A 367 18.91 -35.81 -21.66
CA ALA A 367 20.23 -35.82 -22.31
C ALA A 367 21.19 -36.93 -21.81
N GLY A 368 20.85 -37.60 -20.71
CA GLY A 368 21.61 -38.72 -20.17
C GLY A 368 22.79 -38.31 -19.27
N LEU A 369 22.62 -37.27 -18.46
CA LEU A 369 23.57 -36.95 -17.39
C LEU A 369 23.63 -38.08 -16.35
N ALA A 370 24.81 -38.33 -15.78
CA ALA A 370 25.01 -39.40 -14.79
C ALA A 370 24.26 -39.13 -13.48
N SER A 371 24.04 -37.85 -13.15
CA SER A 371 23.17 -37.43 -12.06
C SER A 371 22.67 -36.00 -12.29
N VAL A 372 21.42 -35.73 -11.91
CA VAL A 372 20.84 -34.38 -11.91
C VAL A 372 20.37 -34.04 -10.50
N THR A 373 20.83 -32.92 -9.95
CA THR A 373 20.43 -32.43 -8.62
C THR A 373 19.96 -30.98 -8.68
N MET A 374 18.77 -30.70 -8.18
CA MET A 374 18.27 -29.34 -7.98
C MET A 374 18.60 -28.84 -6.57
N VAL A 375 19.04 -27.59 -6.44
CA VAL A 375 19.30 -26.95 -5.14
C VAL A 375 18.15 -26.03 -4.78
N GLN A 376 17.44 -26.37 -3.70
CA GLN A 376 16.27 -25.66 -3.21
C GLN A 376 16.62 -24.81 -1.97
N ARG A 377 16.52 -23.49 -2.10
CA ARG A 377 16.68 -22.58 -0.94
C ARG A 377 15.40 -22.43 -0.12
N SER A 378 14.27 -22.35 -0.81
CA SER A 378 12.95 -22.12 -0.21
C SER A 378 11.97 -23.13 -0.80
N ARG A 379 10.94 -23.50 -0.06
CA ARG A 379 9.87 -24.37 -0.59
C ARG A 379 9.29 -23.75 -1.87
N THR A 380 9.18 -24.57 -2.91
CA THR A 380 8.49 -24.24 -4.16
C THR A 380 7.07 -24.75 -4.06
N TYR A 381 6.09 -23.90 -4.36
CA TYR A 381 4.74 -24.37 -4.52
C TYR A 381 4.59 -25.10 -5.86
N VAL A 382 4.13 -26.34 -5.85
CA VAL A 382 3.90 -27.15 -7.06
C VAL A 382 2.41 -27.19 -7.34
N PHE A 383 2.01 -26.62 -8.48
CA PHE A 383 0.65 -26.70 -8.99
C PHE A 383 0.55 -27.85 -9.99
N PRO A 384 -0.26 -28.89 -9.74
CA PRO A 384 -0.50 -29.93 -10.73
C PRO A 384 -1.27 -29.34 -11.90
N GLN A 385 -0.65 -29.39 -13.08
CA GLN A 385 -1.21 -28.75 -14.25
C GLN A 385 -2.55 -29.37 -14.68
N GLU A 386 -2.78 -30.65 -14.42
CA GLU A 386 -4.03 -31.34 -14.76
C GLU A 386 -5.27 -30.73 -14.08
N TYR A 387 -5.16 -30.26 -12.84
CA TYR A 387 -6.27 -29.59 -12.14
C TYR A 387 -6.55 -28.21 -12.72
N LEU A 388 -5.49 -27.42 -12.90
CA LEU A 388 -5.63 -26.07 -13.47
C LEU A 388 -6.13 -26.13 -14.91
N THR A 389 -5.68 -27.10 -15.70
CA THR A 389 -6.16 -27.34 -17.07
C THR A 389 -7.63 -27.66 -17.09
N LYS A 390 -8.13 -28.51 -16.17
CA LYS A 390 -9.55 -28.83 -16.08
C LYS A 390 -10.41 -27.60 -15.80
N VAL A 391 -9.99 -26.74 -14.88
CA VAL A 391 -10.69 -25.48 -14.57
C VAL A 391 -10.60 -24.50 -15.74
N TRP A 392 -9.41 -24.31 -16.29
CA TRP A 392 -9.21 -23.36 -17.39
C TRP A 392 -9.95 -23.76 -18.65
N LYS A 393 -10.03 -25.05 -19.00
CA LYS A 393 -10.78 -25.51 -20.18
C LYS A 393 -12.29 -25.31 -20.07
N GLN A 394 -12.84 -25.12 -18.87
CA GLN A 394 -14.25 -24.72 -18.74
C GLN A 394 -14.47 -23.28 -19.20
N ILE A 395 -13.45 -22.43 -19.10
CA ILE A 395 -13.52 -21.00 -19.45
C ILE A 395 -12.93 -20.76 -20.86
N LEU A 396 -11.71 -21.22 -21.08
CA LEU A 396 -10.96 -21.15 -22.34
C LEU A 396 -11.22 -22.43 -23.16
N ASN A 397 -12.22 -22.38 -24.03
CA ASN A 397 -12.58 -23.50 -24.93
C ASN A 397 -12.91 -23.00 -26.33
N ASP A 398 -12.95 -23.91 -27.31
CA ASP A 398 -13.14 -23.58 -28.73
C ASP A 398 -14.51 -22.98 -29.07
N HIS A 399 -15.51 -23.13 -28.20
CA HIS A 399 -16.88 -22.70 -28.44
C HIS A 399 -17.21 -21.35 -27.82
N THR A 400 -16.44 -20.92 -26.82
CA THR A 400 -16.62 -19.63 -26.15
C THR A 400 -15.72 -18.60 -26.82
N PRO A 401 -16.26 -17.43 -27.23
CA PRO A 401 -15.43 -16.34 -27.73
C PRO A 401 -14.33 -16.00 -26.72
N ILE A 402 -13.12 -15.75 -27.22
CA ILE A 402 -11.96 -15.57 -26.35
C ILE A 402 -12.09 -14.32 -25.47
N GLU A 403 -12.76 -13.28 -25.98
CA GLU A 403 -13.07 -12.05 -25.26
C GLU A 403 -14.01 -12.31 -24.08
N THR A 404 -14.95 -13.26 -24.23
CA THR A 404 -15.84 -13.67 -23.14
C THR A 404 -15.05 -14.43 -22.08
N SER A 405 -14.17 -15.34 -22.53
CA SER A 405 -13.27 -16.09 -21.64
C SER A 405 -12.36 -15.17 -20.83
N ASP A 406 -11.77 -14.16 -21.49
CA ASP A 406 -10.91 -13.16 -20.85
C ASP A 406 -11.67 -12.31 -19.83
N ARG A 407 -12.91 -11.90 -20.13
CA ARG A 407 -13.77 -11.18 -19.18
C ARG A 407 -14.03 -12.01 -17.93
N THR A 408 -14.36 -13.29 -18.08
CA THR A 408 -14.59 -14.20 -16.96
C THR A 408 -13.35 -14.36 -16.07
N LEU A 409 -12.16 -14.41 -16.67
CA LEU A 409 -10.90 -14.57 -15.93
C LEU A 409 -10.43 -13.29 -15.23
N PHE A 410 -10.59 -12.13 -15.86
CA PHE A 410 -9.83 -10.93 -15.49
C PHE A 410 -10.67 -9.72 -15.05
N ALA A 411 -12.00 -9.73 -15.24
CA ALA A 411 -12.86 -8.62 -14.82
C ALA A 411 -13.22 -8.68 -13.31
N GLY A 412 -13.06 -9.82 -12.65
CA GLY A 412 -13.35 -10.00 -11.21
C GLY A 412 -12.27 -9.46 -10.27
N PRO A 413 -12.58 -9.01 -9.05
CA PRO A 413 -11.59 -8.53 -8.08
C PRO A 413 -10.51 -9.55 -7.75
N LEU A 414 -9.25 -9.12 -7.65
CA LEU A 414 -8.12 -10.02 -7.36
C LEU A 414 -8.28 -10.73 -6.00
N ALA A 415 -8.86 -10.07 -5.00
CA ALA A 415 -9.16 -10.67 -3.70
C ALA A 415 -10.16 -11.85 -3.82
N VAL A 416 -11.18 -11.71 -4.68
CA VAL A 416 -12.15 -12.77 -4.96
C VAL A 416 -11.50 -13.91 -5.77
N SER A 417 -10.74 -13.57 -6.82
CA SER A 417 -10.04 -14.55 -7.65
C SER A 417 -9.03 -15.39 -6.84
N ARG A 418 -8.34 -14.77 -5.87
CA ARG A 418 -7.48 -15.47 -4.91
C ARG A 418 -8.27 -16.53 -4.15
N LEU A 419 -9.38 -16.16 -3.53
CA LEU A 419 -10.17 -17.08 -2.72
C LEU A 419 -10.83 -18.18 -3.55
N MET A 420 -11.34 -17.86 -4.74
CA MET A 420 -11.87 -18.87 -5.67
C MET A 420 -10.80 -19.89 -6.05
N THR A 421 -9.58 -19.42 -6.34
CA THR A 421 -8.44 -20.28 -6.64
C THR A 421 -8.05 -21.15 -5.44
N MET A 422 -8.03 -20.58 -4.24
CA MET A 422 -7.74 -21.33 -3.00
C MET A 422 -8.77 -22.42 -2.73
N VAL A 423 -10.07 -22.13 -2.87
CA VAL A 423 -11.13 -23.15 -2.69
C VAL A 423 -10.97 -24.29 -3.70
N ALA A 424 -10.72 -23.96 -4.97
CA ALA A 424 -10.50 -24.96 -6.01
C ALA A 424 -9.29 -25.85 -5.68
N LEU A 425 -8.17 -25.26 -5.25
CA LEU A 425 -6.95 -26.00 -4.95
C LEU A 425 -7.05 -26.83 -3.67
N ASN A 426 -7.61 -26.28 -2.58
CA ASN A 426 -7.77 -27.00 -1.32
C ASN A 426 -8.66 -28.23 -1.48
N THR A 427 -9.75 -28.11 -2.25
CA THR A 427 -10.63 -29.25 -2.56
C THR A 427 -9.88 -30.38 -3.27
N GLN A 428 -8.95 -30.06 -4.18
CA GLN A 428 -8.14 -31.08 -4.87
C GLN A 428 -7.03 -31.62 -3.96
N ALA A 429 -6.41 -30.77 -3.14
CA ALA A 429 -5.37 -31.18 -2.19
C ALA A 429 -5.92 -32.16 -1.14
N GLU A 430 -7.15 -31.93 -0.66
CA GLU A 430 -7.86 -32.84 0.25
C GLU A 430 -8.19 -34.19 -0.40
N ALA A 431 -8.36 -34.24 -1.72
CA ALA A 431 -8.62 -35.49 -2.45
C ALA A 431 -7.37 -36.37 -2.62
N GLU A 432 -6.17 -35.79 -2.57
CA GLU A 432 -4.89 -36.50 -2.77
C GLU A 432 -3.83 -36.16 -1.69
N PRO A 433 -4.13 -36.31 -0.39
CA PRO A 433 -3.31 -35.76 0.70
C PRO A 433 -1.84 -36.22 0.68
N GLU A 434 -1.55 -37.44 0.20
CA GLU A 434 -0.17 -37.94 0.06
C GLU A 434 0.67 -37.16 -0.97
N ARG A 435 0.03 -36.61 -2.01
CA ARG A 435 0.68 -35.81 -3.05
C ARG A 435 0.84 -34.33 -2.64
N PHE A 436 0.02 -33.85 -1.69
CA PHE A 436 -0.07 -32.42 -1.32
C PHE A 436 0.39 -32.07 0.11
N ALA A 437 0.82 -33.04 0.94
CA ALA A 437 1.20 -32.84 2.35
C ALA A 437 2.34 -31.81 2.62
N ALA A 438 2.96 -31.25 1.58
CA ALA A 438 4.11 -30.34 1.68
C ALA A 438 3.86 -28.89 1.21
N LEU A 439 2.64 -28.52 0.77
CA LEU A 439 2.39 -27.23 0.11
C LEU A 439 2.03 -26.10 1.09
N ASP A 440 2.59 -24.90 0.87
CA ASP A 440 2.38 -23.68 1.67
C ASP A 440 2.26 -22.46 0.72
N GLU A 441 1.34 -21.55 1.00
CA GLU A 441 0.76 -20.55 0.09
C GLU A 441 1.73 -19.40 -0.28
N ARG A 442 2.24 -19.37 -1.53
CA ARG A 442 2.85 -18.16 -2.13
C ARG A 442 2.66 -18.09 -3.65
N PHE A 443 2.22 -16.95 -4.17
CA PHE A 443 2.12 -16.64 -5.62
C PHE A 443 3.43 -16.11 -6.24
N GLY A 444 4.55 -16.77 -5.95
CA GLY A 444 5.87 -16.46 -6.50
C GLY A 444 6.88 -17.54 -6.15
N GLY A 445 7.75 -17.93 -7.10
CA GLY A 445 8.61 -19.11 -6.93
C GLY A 445 7.83 -20.43 -6.93
N HIS A 446 6.80 -20.52 -7.77
CA HIS A 446 6.02 -21.74 -7.99
C HIS A 446 6.52 -22.52 -9.21
N TYR A 447 6.11 -23.78 -9.28
CA TYR A 447 6.25 -24.65 -10.44
C TYR A 447 4.87 -25.12 -10.89
N MET A 448 4.57 -24.99 -12.17
CA MET A 448 3.40 -25.60 -12.80
C MET A 448 3.81 -26.97 -13.34
N ASP A 449 3.40 -28.03 -12.65
CA ASP A 449 3.86 -29.40 -12.91
C ASP A 449 3.33 -29.95 -14.22
N VAL A 450 4.20 -29.95 -15.22
CA VAL A 450 3.99 -30.55 -16.54
C VAL A 450 4.69 -31.91 -16.70
N GLY A 451 5.13 -32.51 -15.59
CA GLY A 451 5.66 -33.89 -15.55
C GLY A 451 6.97 -34.07 -14.78
N ALA A 452 7.72 -32.99 -14.49
CA ALA A 452 9.01 -33.11 -13.83
C ALA A 452 8.89 -33.59 -12.37
N SER A 453 7.77 -33.32 -11.69
CA SER A 453 7.60 -33.74 -10.29
C SER A 453 7.55 -35.27 -10.15
N ALA A 454 7.01 -35.98 -11.15
CA ALA A 454 7.02 -37.45 -11.16
C ALA A 454 8.45 -38.01 -11.25
N LYS A 455 9.33 -37.37 -12.03
CA LYS A 455 10.74 -37.73 -12.15
C LYS A 455 11.51 -37.48 -10.84
N ILE A 456 11.15 -36.43 -10.11
CA ILE A 456 11.68 -36.17 -8.75
C ILE A 456 11.21 -37.25 -7.77
N ALA A 457 9.92 -37.58 -7.75
CA ALA A 457 9.36 -38.60 -6.86
C ALA A 457 9.97 -39.99 -7.08
N GLN A 458 10.35 -40.31 -8.33
CA GLN A 458 11.06 -41.55 -8.68
C GLN A 458 12.56 -41.52 -8.34
N GLY A 459 13.09 -40.39 -7.88
CA GLY A 459 14.51 -40.21 -7.55
C GLY A 459 15.43 -40.04 -8.76
N LEU A 460 14.88 -39.86 -9.96
CA LEU A 460 15.64 -39.62 -11.20
C LEU A 460 16.26 -38.22 -11.21
N ILE A 461 15.55 -37.24 -10.64
CA ILE A 461 16.05 -35.90 -10.34
C ILE A 461 16.11 -35.76 -8.82
N LYS A 462 17.30 -35.49 -8.29
CA LYS A 462 17.50 -35.32 -6.84
C LYS A 462 17.22 -33.87 -6.44
N VAL A 463 16.82 -33.65 -5.19
CA VAL A 463 16.66 -32.30 -4.62
C VAL A 463 17.50 -32.19 -3.35
N LYS A 464 18.35 -31.16 -3.28
CA LYS A 464 19.07 -30.76 -2.07
C LYS A 464 18.43 -29.52 -1.46
N SER A 465 17.81 -29.69 -0.30
CA SER A 465 17.01 -28.66 0.40
C SER A 465 17.32 -28.52 1.90
N ASP A 466 18.19 -29.39 2.42
CA ASP A 466 18.53 -29.53 3.84
C ASP A 466 19.56 -28.51 4.34
N SER A 467 20.28 -27.86 3.42
CA SER A 467 21.40 -26.97 3.73
C SER A 467 21.59 -25.92 2.63
N ARG A 468 22.13 -24.75 2.98
CA ARG A 468 22.35 -23.65 2.01
C ARG A 468 23.69 -23.78 1.31
N LEU A 469 23.72 -23.46 0.02
CA LEU A 469 24.95 -23.36 -0.76
C LEU A 469 25.82 -22.22 -0.22
N VAL A 470 27.13 -22.46 -0.02
CA VAL A 470 28.06 -21.43 0.50
C VAL A 470 29.25 -21.17 -0.39
N SER A 471 29.78 -22.16 -1.11
CA SER A 471 30.98 -21.99 -1.94
C SER A 471 31.16 -23.11 -2.97
N TYR A 472 32.08 -22.90 -3.91
CA TYR A 472 32.54 -23.92 -4.84
C TYR A 472 33.83 -24.60 -4.36
N THR A 473 33.99 -25.87 -4.74
CA THR A 473 35.27 -26.60 -4.76
C THR A 473 35.77 -26.73 -6.20
N GLU A 474 36.92 -27.39 -6.41
CA GLU A 474 37.41 -27.65 -7.77
C GLU A 474 36.47 -28.54 -8.59
N ASP A 475 35.66 -29.38 -7.94
CA ASP A 475 34.88 -30.48 -8.52
C ASP A 475 33.42 -30.52 -8.05
N GLY A 476 32.93 -29.46 -7.41
CA GLY A 476 31.57 -29.43 -6.87
C GLY A 476 31.23 -28.18 -6.04
N LEU A 477 30.24 -28.36 -5.17
CA LEU A 477 29.66 -27.31 -4.32
C LEU A 477 29.71 -27.73 -2.85
N ILE A 478 30.01 -26.78 -1.96
CA ILE A 478 29.95 -26.95 -0.50
C ILE A 478 28.76 -26.20 0.09
N PHE A 479 28.14 -26.82 1.09
CA PHE A 479 26.98 -26.31 1.81
C PHE A 479 27.29 -25.98 3.29
N GLU A 480 26.42 -25.21 3.95
CA GLU A 480 26.60 -24.75 5.34
C GLU A 480 26.84 -25.88 6.36
N ASP A 481 26.24 -27.04 6.13
CA ASP A 481 26.40 -28.27 6.91
C ASP A 481 27.71 -29.03 6.64
N GLY A 482 28.58 -28.48 5.79
CA GLY A 482 29.83 -29.09 5.36
C GLY A 482 29.68 -30.19 4.29
N THR A 483 28.47 -30.45 3.81
CA THR A 483 28.27 -31.46 2.75
C THR A 483 28.84 -30.98 1.42
N HIS A 484 29.48 -31.90 0.70
CA HIS A 484 30.00 -31.69 -0.65
C HIS A 484 29.09 -32.35 -1.67
N LEU A 485 28.69 -31.59 -2.69
CA LEU A 485 27.91 -32.06 -3.83
C LEU A 485 28.79 -32.01 -5.09
N PRO A 486 29.26 -33.16 -5.61
CA PRO A 486 30.07 -33.17 -6.81
C PRO A 486 29.28 -32.69 -8.04
N ALA A 487 29.91 -31.87 -8.87
CA ALA A 487 29.29 -31.28 -10.05
C ALA A 487 30.32 -31.06 -11.16
N ASP A 488 29.92 -31.33 -12.39
CA ASP A 488 30.67 -30.98 -13.61
C ASP A 488 30.00 -29.81 -14.35
N VAL A 489 28.70 -29.60 -14.09
CA VAL A 489 27.91 -28.51 -14.67
C VAL A 489 27.01 -27.91 -13.60
N VAL A 490 26.99 -26.58 -13.49
CA VAL A 490 26.14 -25.81 -12.58
C VAL A 490 25.34 -24.77 -13.37
N ILE A 491 24.02 -24.89 -13.36
CA ILE A 491 23.10 -23.95 -14.02
C ILE A 491 22.31 -23.17 -12.99
N TYR A 492 22.44 -21.84 -13.02
CA TYR A 492 21.65 -20.92 -12.21
C TYR A 492 20.31 -20.64 -12.87
N ALA A 493 19.26 -21.23 -12.33
CA ALA A 493 17.86 -20.93 -12.62
C ALA A 493 17.26 -20.04 -11.52
N THR A 494 18.00 -19.00 -11.15
CA THR A 494 17.74 -18.13 -9.98
C THR A 494 16.86 -16.91 -10.27
N GLY A 495 16.22 -16.91 -11.45
CA GLY A 495 15.26 -15.89 -11.85
C GLY A 495 15.92 -14.61 -12.37
N PHE A 496 15.10 -13.56 -12.43
CA PHE A 496 15.46 -12.26 -12.97
C PHE A 496 15.07 -11.18 -11.97
N THR A 497 15.78 -10.06 -12.01
CA THR A 497 15.46 -8.85 -11.25
C THR A 497 15.05 -7.75 -12.23
N GLY A 498 14.05 -6.95 -11.90
CA GLY A 498 13.76 -5.76 -12.68
C GLY A 498 12.34 -5.24 -12.48
N ASN A 499 12.19 -3.93 -12.57
CA ASN A 499 10.92 -3.25 -12.70
C ASN A 499 10.93 -2.55 -14.06
N LEU A 500 9.84 -2.57 -14.85
CA LEU A 500 9.82 -1.84 -16.13
C LEU A 500 10.06 -0.33 -15.93
N ARG A 501 9.76 0.16 -14.72
CA ARG A 501 10.13 1.50 -14.26
C ARG A 501 11.64 1.77 -14.37
N ASP A 502 12.50 0.78 -14.16
CA ASP A 502 13.94 0.96 -14.32
C ASP A 502 14.33 1.24 -15.79
N SER A 503 13.58 0.70 -16.75
CA SER A 503 13.78 1.05 -18.17
C SER A 503 13.37 2.49 -18.49
N VAL A 504 12.43 3.08 -17.74
CA VAL A 504 12.13 4.51 -17.86
C VAL A 504 13.34 5.35 -17.45
N ARG A 505 14.00 5.00 -16.35
CA ARG A 505 15.26 5.65 -15.96
C ARG A 505 16.31 5.54 -17.06
N GLU A 506 16.47 4.34 -17.63
CA GLU A 506 17.47 4.06 -18.68
C GLU A 506 17.21 4.86 -19.96
N TYR A 507 15.96 4.92 -20.45
CA TYR A 507 15.64 5.57 -21.73
C TYR A 507 15.31 7.06 -21.62
N PHE A 508 14.70 7.48 -20.51
CA PHE A 508 14.07 8.81 -20.37
C PHE A 508 14.65 9.64 -19.22
N GLY A 509 15.53 9.08 -18.39
CA GLY A 509 16.21 9.79 -17.31
C GLY A 509 15.45 9.82 -15.97
N GLU A 510 16.09 10.41 -14.95
CA GLU A 510 15.59 10.41 -13.57
C GLU A 510 14.33 11.27 -13.37
N GLU A 511 14.18 12.34 -14.15
CA GLU A 511 13.02 13.24 -14.06
C GLU A 511 11.72 12.50 -14.40
N ILE A 512 11.68 11.80 -15.53
CA ILE A 512 10.51 11.00 -15.90
C ILE A 512 10.34 9.79 -14.98
N TYR A 513 11.45 9.18 -14.54
CA TYR A 513 11.43 8.08 -13.58
C TYR A 513 10.76 8.44 -12.25
N ALA A 514 10.95 9.67 -11.77
CA ALA A 514 10.35 10.16 -10.52
C ALA A 514 8.82 10.31 -10.63
N GLN A 515 8.29 10.56 -11.82
CA GLN A 515 6.86 10.75 -12.06
C GLN A 515 6.08 9.44 -12.16
N VAL A 516 6.72 8.37 -12.61
CA VAL A 516 6.05 7.09 -12.89
C VAL A 516 5.99 6.16 -11.69
N GLU A 517 4.88 5.43 -11.57
CA GLU A 517 4.66 4.37 -10.59
C GLU A 517 5.46 3.11 -10.94
N ASP A 518 5.62 2.22 -9.96
CA ASP A 518 6.13 0.89 -10.19
C ASP A 518 5.24 0.11 -11.17
N TYR A 519 5.88 -0.64 -12.07
CA TYR A 519 5.20 -1.45 -13.08
C TYR A 519 4.24 -2.48 -12.48
N TRP A 520 4.62 -3.08 -11.36
CA TRP A 520 3.93 -4.24 -10.80
C TRP A 520 3.76 -4.13 -9.30
N GLY A 521 3.01 -5.07 -8.74
CA GLY A 521 2.58 -5.05 -7.35
C GLY A 521 1.11 -4.73 -7.23
N ILE A 522 0.59 -4.91 -6.01
CA ILE A 522 -0.82 -4.68 -5.68
C ILE A 522 -0.91 -3.40 -4.82
N ASN A 523 -1.82 -2.51 -5.15
CA ASN A 523 -2.12 -1.31 -4.37
C ASN A 523 -3.09 -1.61 -3.22
N GLN A 524 -3.44 -0.60 -2.42
CA GLN A 524 -4.32 -0.77 -1.26
C GLN A 524 -5.76 -1.23 -1.61
N GLU A 525 -6.20 -1.04 -2.86
CA GLU A 525 -7.53 -1.49 -3.31
C GLU A 525 -7.53 -2.94 -3.80
N GLY A 526 -6.36 -3.57 -3.89
CA GLY A 526 -6.22 -4.89 -4.49
C GLY A 526 -6.06 -4.85 -6.01
N GLU A 527 -5.70 -3.70 -6.59
CA GLU A 527 -5.45 -3.53 -8.03
C GLU A 527 -3.97 -3.57 -8.38
N LEU A 528 -3.66 -3.92 -9.63
CA LEU A 528 -2.30 -3.76 -10.15
C LEU A 528 -1.91 -2.28 -10.13
N LYS A 529 -0.63 -2.01 -9.83
CA LYS A 529 -0.02 -0.68 -9.95
C LYS A 529 0.13 -0.26 -11.42
N GLY A 530 1.23 0.37 -11.84
CA GLY A 530 1.36 1.03 -13.15
C GLY A 530 1.16 0.18 -14.42
N ALA A 531 0.95 -1.14 -14.34
CA ALA A 531 0.64 -1.96 -15.52
C ALA A 531 -0.77 -1.65 -16.06
N TYR A 532 -0.84 -1.35 -17.36
CA TYR A 532 -2.07 -1.12 -18.13
C TYR A 532 -2.93 0.11 -17.74
N VAL A 533 -2.54 0.83 -16.69
CA VAL A 533 -3.16 2.09 -16.22
C VAL A 533 -2.22 3.27 -16.49
N PRO A 534 -2.69 4.53 -16.34
CA PRO A 534 -1.81 5.69 -16.46
C PRO A 534 -0.65 5.61 -15.47
N THR A 535 0.58 5.69 -15.97
CA THR A 535 1.78 5.41 -15.15
C THR A 535 2.11 6.50 -14.15
N GLY A 536 1.60 7.72 -14.31
CA GLY A 536 2.22 8.89 -13.66
C GLY A 536 2.44 10.01 -14.64
N HIS A 537 3.15 9.66 -15.73
CA HIS A 537 3.56 10.56 -16.80
C HIS A 537 2.54 10.54 -17.96
N PRO A 538 2.21 11.69 -18.58
CA PRO A 538 1.33 11.75 -19.73
C PRO A 538 1.90 10.96 -20.93
N GLY A 539 1.08 10.10 -21.51
CA GLY A 539 1.47 9.37 -22.73
C GLY A 539 2.56 8.30 -22.54
N LEU A 540 2.81 7.80 -21.33
CA LEU A 540 3.71 6.67 -21.09
C LEU A 540 2.96 5.50 -20.43
N TRP A 541 3.15 4.29 -20.98
CA TRP A 541 2.42 3.09 -20.58
C TRP A 541 3.34 1.90 -20.35
N TYR A 542 2.99 1.04 -19.38
CA TYR A 542 3.61 -0.27 -19.23
C TYR A 542 2.68 -1.41 -19.62
N VAL A 543 3.18 -2.37 -20.39
CA VAL A 543 2.44 -3.57 -20.78
C VAL A 543 3.34 -4.80 -20.67
N GLY A 544 2.88 -5.83 -19.96
CA GLY A 544 3.62 -7.08 -19.81
C GLY A 544 2.71 -8.22 -19.32
N GLY A 545 3.19 -9.08 -18.43
CA GLY A 545 2.37 -10.16 -17.85
C GLY A 545 2.18 -11.40 -18.74
N GLY A 546 1.35 -12.33 -18.27
CA GLY A 546 1.00 -13.57 -19.00
C GLY A 546 0.18 -13.28 -20.26
N MET A 547 0.12 -14.22 -21.20
CA MET A 547 -0.47 -13.98 -22.52
C MET A 547 -1.96 -13.60 -22.48
N GLY A 548 -2.80 -14.37 -21.78
CA GLY A 548 -4.21 -14.02 -21.62
C GLY A 548 -4.43 -12.71 -20.87
N GLN A 549 -3.59 -12.42 -19.87
CA GLN A 549 -3.64 -11.15 -19.15
C GLN A 549 -3.27 -9.95 -20.05
N ALA A 550 -2.17 -10.05 -20.79
CA ALA A 550 -1.76 -9.03 -21.75
C ALA A 550 -2.83 -8.84 -22.83
N ARG A 551 -3.44 -9.94 -23.28
CA ARG A 551 -4.57 -9.92 -24.20
C ARG A 551 -5.77 -9.24 -23.57
N PHE A 552 -6.18 -9.48 -22.34
CA PHE A 552 -7.32 -8.75 -21.78
C PHE A 552 -7.03 -7.25 -21.63
N PHE A 553 -5.93 -6.89 -20.95
CA PHE A 553 -5.71 -5.51 -20.52
C PHE A 553 -5.20 -4.56 -21.62
N ALA A 554 -4.56 -5.06 -22.68
CA ALA A 554 -4.12 -4.19 -23.79
C ALA A 554 -5.29 -3.49 -24.51
N ARG A 555 -6.54 -3.97 -24.35
CA ARG A 555 -7.75 -3.25 -24.82
C ARG A 555 -7.88 -1.88 -24.18
N PHE A 556 -7.64 -1.79 -22.88
CA PHE A 556 -7.86 -0.56 -22.13
C PHE A 556 -6.75 0.44 -22.40
N VAL A 557 -5.52 -0.03 -22.61
CA VAL A 557 -4.42 0.83 -23.07
C VAL A 557 -4.75 1.44 -24.43
N ALA A 558 -5.20 0.63 -25.40
CA ALA A 558 -5.57 1.14 -26.73
C ALA A 558 -6.75 2.12 -26.69
N LEU A 559 -7.79 1.84 -25.90
CA LEU A 559 -8.94 2.74 -25.72
C LEU A 559 -8.56 4.05 -25.01
N GLN A 560 -7.69 4.01 -24.01
CA GLN A 560 -7.19 5.21 -23.34
C GLN A 560 -6.33 6.08 -24.26
N ILE A 561 -5.47 5.45 -25.08
CA ILE A 561 -4.69 6.16 -26.11
C ILE A 561 -5.64 6.85 -27.08
N LEU A 562 -6.63 6.13 -27.63
CA LEU A 562 -7.61 6.72 -28.53
C LEU A 562 -8.35 7.89 -27.86
N ALA A 563 -8.88 7.70 -26.66
CA ALA A 563 -9.57 8.76 -25.90
C ALA A 563 -8.71 10.03 -25.76
N HIS A 564 -7.42 9.86 -25.42
CA HIS A 564 -6.49 10.99 -25.31
C HIS A 564 -6.25 11.68 -26.66
N LEU A 565 -6.07 10.92 -27.75
CA LEU A 565 -5.87 11.47 -29.11
C LEU A 565 -7.08 12.27 -29.61
N LEU A 566 -8.28 11.90 -29.15
CA LEU A 566 -9.52 12.64 -29.44
C LEU A 566 -9.68 13.92 -28.61
N GLY A 567 -8.73 14.25 -27.74
CA GLY A 567 -8.82 15.39 -26.82
C GLY A 567 -9.85 15.18 -25.70
N SER A 568 -10.28 13.95 -25.47
CA SER A 568 -11.23 13.56 -24.42
C SER A 568 -10.69 12.34 -23.65
N PRO A 569 -9.58 12.48 -22.90
CA PRO A 569 -9.07 11.38 -22.09
C PRO A 569 -10.14 10.88 -21.12
N LEU A 570 -10.11 9.59 -20.78
CA LEU A 570 -11.00 9.05 -19.77
C LEU A 570 -10.73 9.77 -18.43
N ASP A 571 -11.80 10.24 -17.80
CA ASP A 571 -11.74 10.83 -16.46
C ASP A 571 -11.36 9.75 -15.44
N CYS A 572 -10.05 9.68 -15.17
CA CYS A 572 -9.45 8.72 -14.26
C CYS A 572 -9.69 9.19 -12.83
N LEU A 573 -10.59 8.50 -12.12
CA LEU A 573 -10.69 8.62 -10.67
C LEU A 573 -9.43 8.02 -10.07
N VAL A 574 -8.42 8.85 -9.83
CA VAL A 574 -7.12 8.38 -9.36
C VAL A 574 -7.20 8.08 -7.85
N SER A 575 -6.68 6.92 -7.44
CA SER A 575 -6.31 6.66 -6.05
C SER A 575 -4.91 7.25 -5.81
N ARG A 576 -4.76 8.58 -5.73
CA ARG A 576 -3.42 9.15 -5.52
C ARG A 576 -3.26 9.68 -4.10
N SER A 577 -2.30 9.08 -3.39
CA SER A 577 -1.40 9.81 -2.49
C SER A 577 -0.79 11.00 -3.26
N PRO A 578 -0.79 12.21 -2.70
CA PRO A 578 -0.29 13.40 -3.37
C PRO A 578 1.24 13.39 -3.38
N ASN A 579 1.85 13.32 -4.56
CA ASN A 579 3.17 13.91 -4.76
C ASN A 579 2.98 15.29 -5.37
N ARG A 580 3.61 16.28 -4.73
CA ARG A 580 3.64 17.68 -5.09
C ARG A 580 4.33 17.88 -6.44
N ASP A 581 3.86 18.92 -7.13
CA ASP A 581 4.48 19.64 -8.25
C ASP A 581 4.12 19.16 -9.68
N GLU A 582 3.31 20.04 -10.31
CA GLU A 582 3.08 20.30 -11.76
C GLU A 582 2.15 19.39 -12.60
N TYR A 583 0.97 19.93 -13.00
CA TYR A 583 0.57 20.25 -14.40
C TYR A 583 -0.84 20.91 -14.47
N PRO A 584 -1.26 21.51 -15.61
CA PRO A 584 -1.78 22.87 -15.72
C PRO A 584 -3.29 23.02 -15.45
N ARG A 585 -3.68 24.27 -15.19
CA ARG A 585 -5.05 24.75 -14.95
C ARG A 585 -6.09 24.17 -15.93
N VAL A 586 -6.89 23.22 -15.46
CA VAL A 586 -8.28 23.04 -15.92
C VAL A 586 -9.18 23.60 -14.84
N VAL A 587 -9.09 24.92 -14.67
CA VAL A 587 -10.08 25.73 -13.98
C VAL A 587 -10.99 26.23 -15.09
N ASP A 588 -12.12 25.58 -15.33
CA ASP A 588 -13.34 26.18 -15.93
C ASP A 588 -14.35 25.07 -16.30
N LEU A 589 -15.17 24.66 -15.32
CA LEU A 589 -16.58 24.23 -15.53
C LEU A 589 -17.33 23.91 -14.22
N GLU A 590 -16.64 23.82 -13.06
CA GLU A 590 -17.30 23.65 -11.74
C GLU A 590 -17.54 24.96 -10.97
N LYS A 591 -17.26 26.13 -11.56
CA LYS A 591 -17.44 27.42 -10.89
C LYS A 591 -18.89 27.91 -10.77
N SER A 592 -19.92 27.23 -11.30
CA SER A 592 -21.28 27.78 -11.23
C SER A 592 -22.07 27.43 -9.95
N ILE A 593 -21.54 26.60 -9.05
CA ILE A 593 -22.18 26.31 -7.75
C ILE A 593 -21.25 26.55 -6.56
N TYR A 594 -19.92 26.55 -6.75
CA TYR A 594 -18.95 26.61 -5.64
C TYR A 594 -18.17 27.94 -5.48
N SER A 595 -18.45 28.98 -6.27
CA SER A 595 -17.82 30.31 -6.09
C SER A 595 -18.75 31.42 -5.56
N LEU A 596 -19.52 31.15 -4.51
CA LEU A 596 -20.43 32.14 -3.93
C LEU A 596 -20.19 32.44 -2.43
N ALA A 597 -18.95 32.31 -1.94
CA ALA A 597 -18.64 32.65 -0.54
C ALA A 597 -17.41 33.56 -0.33
N THR A 598 -16.79 34.12 -1.37
CA THR A 598 -15.59 34.98 -1.19
C THR A 598 -15.58 36.29 -1.97
N THR A 599 -16.68 36.67 -2.62
CA THR A 599 -16.87 38.05 -3.08
C THR A 599 -18.18 38.57 -2.53
N GLY A 600 -18.10 39.57 -1.66
CA GLY A 600 -19.28 40.21 -1.07
C GLY A 600 -20.18 40.83 -2.15
N LYS A 601 -21.16 40.06 -2.62
CA LYS A 601 -22.43 40.46 -3.27
C LYS A 601 -23.17 39.20 -3.75
N GLU A 602 -24.06 38.68 -2.89
CA GLU A 602 -25.42 38.18 -3.18
C GLU A 602 -25.86 37.16 -2.11
N THR A 603 -26.80 37.59 -1.27
CA THR A 603 -27.58 36.75 -0.35
C THR A 603 -28.55 35.87 -1.15
N ARG A 604 -28.16 34.65 -1.51
CA ARG A 604 -29.12 33.56 -1.80
C ARG A 604 -29.51 32.86 -0.49
N ASN A 605 -30.79 32.58 -0.32
CA ASN A 605 -31.47 32.13 0.92
C ASN A 605 -30.70 31.08 1.74
N MET A 606 -29.91 31.53 2.71
CA MET A 606 -29.44 30.70 3.83
C MET A 606 -30.59 30.61 4.84
N LYS A 607 -30.93 29.39 5.26
CA LYS A 607 -31.94 29.16 6.30
C LYS A 607 -31.22 28.87 7.62
N ALA A 608 -31.63 29.56 8.68
CA ALA A 608 -31.11 29.30 10.02
C ALA A 608 -31.77 28.02 10.57
N ILE A 609 -30.95 27.03 10.90
CA ILE A 609 -31.37 25.80 11.58
C ILE A 609 -30.98 25.93 13.05
N HIS A 610 -31.97 26.16 13.91
CA HIS A 610 -31.77 26.29 15.36
C HIS A 610 -31.40 24.93 15.97
N LEU A 611 -30.30 24.89 16.73
CA LEU A 611 -29.74 23.65 17.31
C LEU A 611 -30.13 23.44 18.78
N GLY A 612 -30.46 24.50 19.52
CA GLY A 612 -30.82 24.42 20.94
C GLY A 612 -30.33 25.63 21.74
N GLN A 613 -30.59 25.63 23.06
CA GLN A 613 -30.06 26.64 23.98
C GLN A 613 -28.59 26.34 24.28
N LEU A 614 -27.75 27.37 24.45
CA LEU A 614 -26.33 27.19 24.77
C LEU A 614 -26.11 26.34 26.04
N SER A 615 -27.05 26.41 27.01
CA SER A 615 -27.05 25.62 28.24
C SER A 615 -27.10 24.10 28.00
N ASP A 616 -27.57 23.67 26.84
CA ASP A 616 -27.78 22.27 26.49
C ASP A 616 -26.49 21.64 25.91
N PHE A 617 -25.50 22.46 25.53
CA PHE A 617 -24.23 22.02 24.96
C PHE A 617 -23.17 21.80 26.06
N GLN A 618 -23.13 20.61 26.65
CA GLN A 618 -22.15 20.18 27.66
C GLN A 618 -20.91 19.44 27.12
N GLN A 619 -20.91 19.04 25.85
CA GLN A 619 -19.79 18.37 25.17
C GLN A 619 -19.09 19.31 24.21
N SER A 620 -17.82 19.03 23.89
CA SER A 620 -17.05 19.75 22.88
C SER A 620 -17.58 19.51 21.45
N ARG A 621 -18.35 18.43 21.22
CA ARG A 621 -18.82 18.03 19.90
C ARG A 621 -20.20 17.40 19.89
N TYR A 622 -20.92 17.68 18.80
CA TYR A 622 -22.23 17.11 18.52
C TYR A 622 -22.38 16.74 17.05
N VAL A 623 -23.13 15.67 16.77
CA VAL A 623 -23.55 15.33 15.41
C VAL A 623 -24.95 15.91 15.16
N ILE A 624 -25.05 16.78 14.16
CA ILE A 624 -26.30 17.37 13.68
C ILE A 624 -26.86 16.47 12.58
N HIS A 625 -28.08 15.97 12.76
CA HIS A 625 -28.81 15.24 11.73
C HIS A 625 -29.87 16.13 11.07
N LEU A 626 -29.81 16.27 9.74
CA LEU A 626 -30.73 17.13 8.97
C LEU A 626 -31.78 16.31 8.19
N SER A 627 -32.94 16.92 7.92
CA SER A 627 -34.08 16.28 7.26
C SER A 627 -33.85 15.90 5.79
N ASP A 628 -32.82 16.44 5.15
CA ASP A 628 -32.39 16.09 3.80
C ASP A 628 -31.41 14.90 3.76
N GLY A 629 -31.15 14.29 4.92
CA GLY A 629 -30.28 13.12 5.08
C GLY A 629 -28.81 13.47 5.31
N ARG A 630 -28.41 14.75 5.30
CA ARG A 630 -27.03 15.15 5.60
C ARG A 630 -26.73 15.16 7.09
N ARG A 631 -25.45 14.97 7.41
CA ARG A 631 -24.91 15.03 8.76
C ARG A 631 -23.80 16.07 8.84
N LEU A 632 -23.85 16.91 9.86
CA LEU A 632 -22.80 17.87 10.19
C LEU A 632 -22.23 17.52 11.57
N VAL A 633 -21.00 17.93 11.83
CA VAL A 633 -20.42 17.97 13.17
C VAL A 633 -20.36 19.42 13.63
N LEU A 634 -20.87 19.66 14.83
CA LEU A 634 -20.73 20.92 15.55
C LEU A 634 -19.56 20.78 16.52
N PHE A 635 -18.60 21.69 16.44
CA PHE A 635 -17.54 21.85 17.41
C PHE A 635 -17.86 23.05 18.30
N ARG A 636 -17.75 22.85 19.62
CA ARG A 636 -17.78 23.86 20.67
C ARG A 636 -16.36 23.96 21.22
N LEU A 637 -15.63 24.98 20.78
CA LEU A 637 -14.20 25.14 21.05
C LEU A 637 -13.97 26.48 21.76
N PRO A 638 -12.98 26.60 22.66
CA PRO A 638 -12.67 27.88 23.29
C PRO A 638 -12.34 28.98 22.27
N THR A 639 -12.61 30.24 22.55
CA THR A 639 -12.14 31.35 21.71
C THR A 639 -10.61 31.35 21.64
N ILE A 640 -10.04 31.39 20.43
CA ILE A 640 -8.61 31.66 20.20
C ILE A 640 -8.44 33.18 20.23
N GLU A 641 -7.57 33.73 21.10
CA GLU A 641 -7.43 35.18 21.40
C GLU A 641 -7.70 36.09 20.18
N SER A 642 -8.87 36.75 20.15
CA SER A 642 -9.15 37.82 19.18
C SER A 642 -8.46 39.11 19.65
N SER A 643 -7.91 39.84 18.68
CA SER A 643 -7.31 41.16 18.86
C SER A 643 -8.13 42.05 19.81
N LYS A 644 -7.55 42.44 20.95
CA LYS A 644 -8.13 43.42 21.88
C LYS A 644 -8.59 44.67 21.10
N GLY A 645 -9.88 44.76 20.77
CA GLY A 645 -10.46 45.91 20.08
C GLY A 645 -11.66 45.67 19.13
N SER A 646 -12.06 44.43 18.81
CA SER A 646 -13.21 44.15 17.92
C SER A 646 -14.39 43.53 18.67
N SER A 647 -15.61 43.77 18.19
CA SER A 647 -16.84 43.12 18.66
C SER A 647 -16.76 41.59 18.52
N PRO A 648 -17.43 40.79 19.40
CA PRO A 648 -17.44 39.33 19.31
C PRO A 648 -17.89 38.84 17.94
N ALA A 649 -17.28 37.75 17.45
CA ALA A 649 -17.68 37.14 16.18
C ALA A 649 -19.10 36.55 16.30
N ALA A 650 -19.82 36.42 15.19
CA ALA A 650 -21.22 35.96 15.21
C ALA A 650 -21.41 34.52 15.75
N ASN A 651 -20.34 33.73 15.81
CA ASN A 651 -20.29 32.37 16.32
C ASN A 651 -19.65 32.26 17.72
N GLU A 652 -19.43 33.38 18.39
CA GLU A 652 -18.75 33.49 19.67
C GLU A 652 -19.71 33.88 20.80
N THR A 653 -19.44 33.39 22.01
CA THR A 653 -20.21 33.63 23.23
C THR A 653 -19.46 34.53 24.20
N GLU A 654 -20.19 35.25 25.05
CA GLU A 654 -19.58 36.14 26.07
C GLU A 654 -18.72 35.40 27.10
N ASP A 655 -18.93 34.09 27.27
CA ASP A 655 -18.16 33.21 28.17
C ASP A 655 -16.96 32.52 27.48
N GLY A 656 -16.61 32.93 26.26
CA GLY A 656 -15.34 32.55 25.60
C GLY A 656 -15.38 31.23 24.84
N TRP A 657 -16.54 30.85 24.29
CA TRP A 657 -16.69 29.69 23.39
C TRP A 657 -17.07 30.12 21.98
N CYS A 658 -16.42 29.52 20.99
CA CYS A 658 -16.73 29.58 19.58
C CYS A 658 -17.37 28.28 19.08
N TYR A 659 -18.33 28.41 18.18
CA TYR A 659 -19.01 27.28 17.58
C TYR A 659 -18.69 27.21 16.08
N TYR A 660 -18.34 26.01 15.61
CA TYR A 660 -18.03 25.75 14.21
C TYR A 660 -18.82 24.56 13.73
N ALA A 661 -19.29 24.57 12.48
CA ALA A 661 -19.98 23.44 11.90
C ALA A 661 -19.31 23.04 10.58
N MET A 662 -19.07 21.75 10.40
CA MET A 662 -18.55 21.20 9.14
C MET A 662 -19.22 19.87 8.80
N GLU A 663 -19.01 19.35 7.61
CA GLU A 663 -19.53 18.02 7.25
C GLU A 663 -19.03 16.94 8.21
N ALA A 664 -19.91 16.04 8.63
CA ALA A 664 -19.55 14.93 9.52
C ALA A 664 -18.73 13.85 8.81
N GLU A 665 -18.59 13.91 7.49
CA GLU A 665 -17.85 12.93 6.70
C GLU A 665 -16.69 13.61 5.98
N CYS A 666 -15.49 13.06 6.14
CA CYS A 666 -14.29 13.58 5.52
C CYS A 666 -14.37 13.48 3.98
N PRO A 667 -14.07 14.56 3.23
CA PRO A 667 -14.23 14.60 1.76
C PRO A 667 -13.30 13.65 0.99
N HIS A 668 -12.29 13.09 1.64
CA HIS A 668 -11.37 12.11 1.04
C HIS A 668 -12.02 10.72 0.86
N ALA A 669 -12.58 10.14 1.93
CA ALA A 669 -13.12 8.78 1.93
C ALA A 669 -14.15 8.52 3.04
N GLY A 670 -14.86 9.56 3.50
CA GLY A 670 -16.02 9.42 4.40
C GLY A 670 -15.69 9.12 5.86
N GLY A 671 -14.46 9.39 6.30
CA GLY A 671 -14.08 9.22 7.71
C GLY A 671 -14.91 10.11 8.65
N PRO A 672 -15.29 9.62 9.85
CA PRO A 672 -16.19 10.32 10.76
C PRO A 672 -15.48 11.52 11.40
N MET A 673 -15.89 12.73 11.06
CA MET A 673 -15.29 13.96 11.59
C MET A 673 -15.72 14.24 13.03
N GLU A 674 -16.76 13.57 13.53
CA GLU A 674 -17.10 13.55 14.96
C GLU A 674 -15.96 13.00 15.84
N ASP A 675 -15.19 12.06 15.32
CA ASP A 675 -14.06 11.41 16.00
C ASP A 675 -12.70 12.06 15.65
N SER A 676 -12.72 13.22 14.99
CA SER A 676 -11.51 13.93 14.57
C SER A 676 -10.60 14.32 15.75
N HIS A 677 -9.30 14.45 15.54
CA HIS A 677 -8.44 15.11 16.52
C HIS A 677 -8.44 16.61 16.24
N VAL A 678 -8.67 17.48 17.23
CA VAL A 678 -8.73 18.94 16.98
C VAL A 678 -7.54 19.61 17.64
N ASP A 679 -6.68 20.19 16.81
CA ASP A 679 -5.49 20.94 17.17
C ASP A 679 -5.67 22.43 16.86
N ILE A 680 -4.73 23.26 17.30
CA ILE A 680 -4.67 24.69 16.94
C ILE A 680 -3.38 24.93 16.17
N GLU A 681 -3.50 25.38 14.93
CA GLU A 681 -2.38 25.76 14.07
C GLU A 681 -2.64 27.15 13.50
N ASP A 682 -1.62 28.01 13.47
CA ASP A 682 -1.68 29.37 12.90
C ASP A 682 -2.90 30.21 13.35
N SER A 683 -3.28 30.10 14.62
CA SER A 683 -4.44 30.77 15.23
C SER A 683 -5.81 30.31 14.71
N ALA A 684 -5.90 29.12 14.11
CA ALA A 684 -7.14 28.49 13.71
C ALA A 684 -7.23 27.05 14.25
N TYR A 685 -8.45 26.56 14.46
CA TYR A 685 -8.69 25.18 14.83
C TYR A 685 -8.61 24.27 13.62
N ILE A 686 -7.86 23.18 13.75
CA ILE A 686 -7.61 22.19 12.71
C ILE A 686 -8.13 20.83 13.17
N ALA A 687 -9.13 20.29 12.49
CA ALA A 687 -9.69 18.97 12.73
C ALA A 687 -9.04 17.92 11.81
N SER A 688 -8.30 16.98 12.38
CA SER A 688 -7.64 15.87 11.71
C SER A 688 -8.55 14.65 11.63
N CYS A 689 -8.83 14.17 10.42
CA CYS A 689 -9.67 13.00 10.17
C CYS A 689 -9.08 11.74 10.84
N PRO A 690 -9.86 10.95 11.59
CA PRO A 690 -9.33 9.82 12.35
C PRO A 690 -8.88 8.64 11.49
N TRP A 691 -9.40 8.52 10.26
CA TRP A 691 -9.05 7.42 9.36
C TRP A 691 -7.81 7.70 8.52
N HIS A 692 -7.54 8.97 8.22
CA HIS A 692 -6.55 9.36 7.20
C HIS A 692 -5.56 10.43 7.68
N ALA A 693 -5.76 10.96 8.89
CA ALA A 693 -4.98 12.05 9.48
C ALA A 693 -4.91 13.33 8.63
N TYR A 694 -5.87 13.56 7.74
CA TYR A 694 -5.97 14.80 6.96
C TYR A 694 -6.55 15.90 7.82
N ASP A 695 -5.84 17.01 7.86
CA ASP A 695 -6.10 18.19 8.66
C ASP A 695 -7.11 19.10 7.95
N PHE A 696 -8.09 19.64 8.65
CA PHE A 696 -9.07 20.56 8.07
C PHE A 696 -9.29 21.74 9.00
N ASN A 697 -9.08 22.95 8.52
CA ASN A 697 -9.47 24.15 9.24
C ASN A 697 -10.99 24.15 9.47
N VAL A 698 -11.45 24.20 10.71
CA VAL A 698 -12.88 24.07 11.04
C VAL A 698 -13.72 25.28 10.61
N GLU A 699 -13.07 26.41 10.34
CA GLU A 699 -13.71 27.65 9.87
C GLU A 699 -13.75 27.71 8.34
N THR A 700 -12.60 27.49 7.68
CA THR A 700 -12.49 27.63 6.22
C THR A 700 -12.71 26.33 5.46
N GLY A 701 -12.53 25.18 6.13
CA GLY A 701 -12.57 23.84 5.54
C GLY A 701 -11.28 23.43 4.85
N GLU A 702 -10.27 24.29 4.80
CA GLU A 702 -9.03 24.08 4.02
C GLU A 702 -8.09 23.08 4.72
N SER A 703 -7.46 22.22 3.92
CA SER A 703 -6.51 21.21 4.39
C SER A 703 -5.10 21.46 3.86
N SER A 704 -4.07 21.17 4.65
CA SER A 704 -2.67 21.24 4.21
C SER A 704 -2.35 20.29 3.04
N VAL A 705 -3.18 19.26 2.83
CA VAL A 705 -3.07 18.30 1.72
C VAL A 705 -3.90 18.67 0.48
N GLY A 706 -4.48 19.88 0.44
CA GLY A 706 -5.05 20.48 -0.77
C GLY A 706 -6.50 20.08 -1.09
N ILE A 707 -7.19 19.41 -0.18
CA ILE A 707 -8.63 19.13 -0.23
C ILE A 707 -9.39 20.09 0.68
N LYS A 708 -10.71 20.25 0.47
CA LYS A 708 -11.52 21.21 1.23
C LYS A 708 -12.80 20.54 1.73
N ALA A 709 -13.00 20.54 3.05
CA ALA A 709 -14.26 20.13 3.69
C ALA A 709 -15.28 21.28 3.64
N CYS A 710 -16.57 20.99 3.55
CA CYS A 710 -17.58 22.05 3.61
C CYS A 710 -17.77 22.49 5.07
N THR A 711 -17.65 23.79 5.31
CA THR A 711 -17.98 24.44 6.58
C THR A 711 -19.26 25.26 6.45
N PHE A 712 -19.97 25.40 7.56
CA PHE A 712 -21.25 26.08 7.64
C PHE A 712 -21.19 27.15 8.72
N PRO A 713 -21.53 28.43 8.43
CA PRO A 713 -21.49 29.47 9.43
C PRO A 713 -22.44 29.17 10.60
N VAL A 714 -21.96 29.33 11.83
CA VAL A 714 -22.79 29.26 13.03
C VAL A 714 -23.08 30.68 13.50
N LYS A 715 -24.32 30.94 13.96
CA LYS A 715 -24.72 32.19 14.60
C LYS A 715 -25.24 31.94 16.00
N ILE A 716 -24.95 32.87 16.89
CA ILE A 716 -25.43 32.88 18.26
C ILE A 716 -26.31 34.11 18.45
N ASP A 717 -27.62 33.88 18.63
CA ASP A 717 -28.61 34.93 18.85
C ASP A 717 -29.42 34.57 20.11
N ASP A 718 -29.55 35.52 21.07
CA ASP A 718 -30.29 35.35 22.34
C ASP A 718 -30.00 34.04 23.11
N GLY A 719 -28.73 33.60 23.12
CA GLY A 719 -28.31 32.40 23.83
C GLY A 719 -28.65 31.07 23.12
N GLN A 720 -28.95 31.10 21.82
CA GLN A 720 -29.19 29.92 20.99
C GLN A 720 -28.17 29.79 19.86
N ALA A 721 -27.71 28.58 19.58
CA ALA A 721 -26.85 28.29 18.43
C ALA A 721 -27.70 27.92 17.19
N ALA A 722 -27.41 28.53 16.04
CA ALA A 722 -28.07 28.24 14.77
C ALA A 722 -27.05 28.10 13.62
N VAL A 723 -27.16 27.03 12.83
CA VAL A 723 -26.31 26.82 11.64
C VAL A 723 -26.99 27.44 10.42
N GLN A 724 -26.22 28.21 9.64
CA GLN A 724 -26.66 28.77 8.36
C GLN A 724 -26.47 27.73 7.26
N TYR A 725 -27.57 27.14 6.81
CA TYR A 725 -27.54 26.03 5.87
C TYR A 725 -28.08 26.45 4.48
N PRO A 726 -27.37 26.14 3.38
CA PRO A 726 -27.84 26.41 2.03
C PRO A 726 -28.84 25.31 1.59
N GLY A 727 -30.12 25.52 1.90
CA GLY A 727 -31.20 24.60 1.50
C GLY A 727 -32.42 24.67 2.41
N ASP A 728 -33.47 23.94 2.06
CA ASP A 728 -34.69 23.81 2.87
C ASP A 728 -34.63 22.55 3.74
N ALA A 729 -33.71 22.54 4.71
CA ALA A 729 -33.55 21.46 5.70
C ALA A 729 -33.97 21.93 7.10
N SER A 730 -34.27 20.96 7.98
CA SER A 730 -34.60 21.17 9.39
C SER A 730 -33.85 20.18 10.27
N LEU A 731 -33.63 20.55 11.54
CA LEU A 731 -32.98 19.68 12.52
C LEU A 731 -33.89 18.47 12.82
N VAL A 732 -33.35 17.26 12.65
CA VAL A 732 -34.02 16.01 13.02
C VAL A 732 -33.64 15.60 14.43
N ARG A 733 -32.33 15.58 14.74
CA ARG A 733 -31.79 15.32 16.07
C ARG A 733 -30.35 15.83 16.20
N LEU A 734 -29.90 15.93 17.45
CA LEU A 734 -28.55 16.34 17.82
C LEU A 734 -27.99 15.33 18.82
N ASP A 735 -26.88 14.66 18.49
CA ASP A 735 -26.29 13.60 19.31
C ASP A 735 -24.94 14.04 19.90
N PRO A 736 -24.70 13.95 21.23
CA PRO A 736 -23.40 14.30 21.83
C PRO A 736 -22.33 13.25 21.56
N VAL A 737 -21.07 13.68 21.34
CA VAL A 737 -19.91 12.80 21.19
C VAL A 737 -19.20 12.63 22.54
N SER A 738 -18.93 11.38 22.95
CA SER A 738 -18.41 11.06 24.30
C SER A 738 -16.87 11.08 24.36
N GLU A 739 -16.27 12.15 24.88
CA GLU A 739 -14.80 12.28 25.11
C GLU A 739 -14.32 11.69 26.45
N LYS A 740 -14.54 10.40 26.69
CA LYS A 740 -14.03 9.77 27.93
C LYS A 740 -12.65 9.16 27.72
N ILE A 741 -11.61 9.84 28.18
CA ILE A 741 -10.44 9.16 28.76
C ILE A 741 -10.98 8.30 29.91
N LYS A 742 -10.85 6.98 29.81
CA LYS A 742 -11.24 6.06 30.91
C LYS A 742 -10.22 6.17 32.04
N LEU A 743 -10.32 7.24 32.82
CA LEU A 743 -9.81 7.26 34.20
C LEU A 743 -10.78 6.45 35.06
N LYS A 744 -10.22 5.52 35.82
CA LYS A 744 -10.95 4.51 36.58
C LYS A 744 -11.60 5.12 37.82
N ASN A 745 -12.74 5.81 37.67
CA ASN A 745 -13.59 6.20 38.79
C ASN A 745 -15.08 6.25 38.36
N GLY A 746 -15.81 5.15 38.58
CA GLY A 746 -17.26 5.05 38.41
C GLY A 746 -17.74 3.61 38.58
N PRO A 747 -18.83 3.34 39.32
CA PRO A 747 -19.04 2.07 40.02
C PRO A 747 -19.43 0.94 39.06
N THR A 748 -18.58 -0.08 38.95
CA THR A 748 -18.86 -1.29 38.19
C THR A 748 -19.56 -2.33 39.04
N ALA A 749 -20.63 -2.87 38.48
CA ALA A 749 -21.38 -4.00 39.01
C ALA A 749 -20.49 -5.23 39.27
N GLU A 750 -20.85 -5.95 40.33
CA GLU A 750 -20.17 -7.08 40.97
C GLU A 750 -19.56 -8.12 40.02
N ARG A 751 -18.24 -8.33 40.13
CA ARG A 751 -17.50 -9.54 39.67
C ARG A 751 -16.26 -9.77 40.57
N PRO A 752 -15.72 -11.01 40.63
CA PRO A 752 -15.32 -11.67 41.87
C PRO A 752 -14.05 -11.12 42.53
N THR A 753 -14.09 -11.14 43.87
CA THR A 753 -13.05 -10.71 44.81
C THR A 753 -11.67 -11.33 44.54
N VAL A 754 -10.77 -10.52 43.99
CA VAL A 754 -9.34 -10.59 44.28
C VAL A 754 -9.02 -9.40 45.18
N GLN A 755 -8.53 -9.67 46.39
CA GLN A 755 -8.23 -8.62 47.38
C GLN A 755 -7.22 -7.61 46.80
N PRO A 756 -7.55 -6.30 46.72
CA PRO A 756 -6.57 -5.28 46.40
C PRO A 756 -5.67 -5.07 47.62
N LEU A 757 -4.35 -5.16 47.44
CA LEU A 757 -3.42 -4.58 48.39
C LEU A 757 -3.65 -3.07 48.41
N SER A 758 -4.19 -2.58 49.52
CA SER A 758 -4.38 -1.17 49.82
C SER A 758 -3.02 -0.45 49.87
N GLN A 759 -2.66 0.26 48.81
CA GLN A 759 -1.74 1.38 48.91
C GLN A 759 -2.55 2.66 48.90
N GLN A 760 -2.51 3.38 50.01
CA GLN A 760 -3.05 4.73 50.17
C GLN A 760 -2.36 5.65 49.16
N THR A 761 -3.03 6.04 48.07
CA THR A 761 -2.50 7.01 47.10
C THR A 761 -2.70 8.41 47.66
N THR A 762 -1.64 8.97 48.24
CA THR A 762 -1.49 10.42 48.45
C THR A 762 -1.61 11.11 47.09
N PRO A 763 -2.36 12.22 46.94
CA PRO A 763 -2.51 12.90 45.64
C PRO A 763 -1.17 13.40 45.09
N ALA A 764 -1.05 13.51 43.75
CA ALA A 764 0.10 14.11 43.10
C ALA A 764 0.29 15.55 43.57
N LYS A 765 1.53 15.95 43.86
CA LYS A 765 1.86 17.31 44.25
C LYS A 765 2.07 18.14 42.99
N TYR A 766 1.25 19.17 42.78
CA TYR A 766 1.42 20.14 41.69
C TYR A 766 2.36 21.27 42.11
N LEU A 767 3.04 21.90 41.14
CA LEU A 767 3.83 23.12 41.37
C LEU A 767 2.95 24.36 41.21
N ASP A 768 3.44 25.49 41.71
CA ASP A 768 2.78 26.80 41.62
C ASP A 768 2.77 27.33 40.16
N GLU A 769 1.87 28.28 39.85
CA GLU A 769 1.64 28.79 38.49
C GLU A 769 2.84 29.54 37.87
N ASP A 770 3.77 30.00 38.70
CA ASP A 770 5.00 30.68 38.31
C ASP A 770 6.17 29.73 38.01
N ALA A 771 5.99 28.41 38.20
CA ALA A 771 6.98 27.41 37.86
C ALA A 771 7.30 27.39 36.35
N THR A 772 8.59 27.27 36.04
CA THR A 772 9.10 27.17 34.66
C THR A 772 8.95 25.75 34.10
N LEU A 773 9.13 25.59 32.80
CA LEU A 773 9.17 24.27 32.16
C LEU A 773 10.23 23.36 32.81
N CYS A 774 11.42 23.90 33.09
CA CYS A 774 12.48 23.13 33.74
C CYS A 774 12.13 22.75 35.20
N ASP A 775 11.38 23.57 35.93
CA ASP A 775 10.92 23.22 37.28
C ASP A 775 9.95 22.03 37.23
N TRP A 776 8.99 22.07 36.31
CA TRP A 776 8.04 20.97 36.09
C TRP A 776 8.73 19.70 35.60
N ALA A 777 9.64 19.81 34.63
CA ALA A 777 10.39 18.66 34.13
C ALA A 777 11.25 18.02 35.24
N ALA A 778 11.91 18.81 36.09
CA ALA A 778 12.65 18.30 37.24
C ALA A 778 11.74 17.60 38.24
N HIS A 779 10.55 18.16 38.51
CA HIS A 779 9.56 17.59 39.42
C HIS A 779 9.02 16.25 38.91
N ILE A 780 8.70 16.16 37.61
CA ILE A 780 8.27 14.91 36.96
C ILE A 780 9.38 13.85 37.03
N LEU A 781 10.62 14.20 36.70
CA LEU A 781 11.74 13.26 36.75
C LEU A 781 12.03 12.76 38.17
N ASN A 782 11.79 13.57 39.20
CA ASN A 782 11.92 13.17 40.61
C ASN A 782 10.68 12.44 41.16
N THR A 783 9.59 12.37 40.41
CA THR A 783 8.38 11.65 40.82
C THR A 783 8.58 10.15 40.64
N SER A 784 8.63 9.40 41.74
CA SER A 784 8.88 7.95 41.74
C SER A 784 7.66 7.10 41.42
N ASN A 785 6.45 7.61 41.72
CA ASN A 785 5.18 6.96 41.43
C ASN A 785 4.79 7.13 39.96
N HIS A 786 4.56 6.03 39.24
CA HIS A 786 4.26 6.07 37.81
C HIS A 786 2.90 6.71 37.48
N GLU A 787 1.88 6.58 38.34
CA GLU A 787 0.57 7.23 38.10
C GLU A 787 0.68 8.75 38.23
N HIS A 788 1.35 9.23 39.28
CA HIS A 788 1.59 10.67 39.43
C HIS A 788 2.47 11.21 38.29
N LYS A 789 3.43 10.42 37.82
CA LYS A 789 4.28 10.82 36.69
C LYS A 789 3.45 11.06 35.43
N ILE A 790 2.54 10.15 35.10
CA ILE A 790 1.63 10.28 33.94
C ILE A 790 0.74 11.51 34.09
N GLU A 791 0.13 11.67 35.27
CA GLU A 791 -0.74 12.81 35.59
C GLU A 791 -0.01 14.15 35.44
N LEU A 792 1.19 14.26 36.02
CA LEU A 792 2.01 15.46 35.97
C LEU A 792 2.55 15.74 34.56
N THR A 793 2.92 14.72 33.79
CA THR A 793 3.35 14.86 32.39
C THR A 793 2.22 15.38 31.50
N ALA A 794 1.02 14.79 31.60
CA ALA A 794 -0.14 15.25 30.85
C ALA A 794 -0.53 16.69 31.23
N HIS A 795 -0.47 17.01 32.53
CA HIS A 795 -0.72 18.36 33.01
C HIS A 795 0.31 19.36 32.50
N LEU A 796 1.60 19.04 32.53
CA LEU A 796 2.65 19.90 31.99
C LEU A 796 2.46 20.15 30.50
N TYR A 797 2.19 19.11 29.71
CA TYR A 797 1.95 19.26 28.28
C TYR A 797 0.75 20.17 28.01
N ALA A 798 -0.40 19.91 28.66
CA ALA A 798 -1.59 20.74 28.53
C ALA A 798 -1.31 22.20 28.92
N THR A 799 -0.71 22.42 30.09
CA THR A 799 -0.41 23.77 30.61
C THR A 799 0.59 24.51 29.73
N PHE A 800 1.63 23.83 29.24
CA PHE A 800 2.61 24.44 28.33
C PHE A 800 1.93 24.85 27.02
N THR A 801 1.17 23.95 26.40
CA THR A 801 0.45 24.19 25.14
C THR A 801 -0.62 25.27 25.26
N GLU A 802 -1.34 25.32 26.39
CA GLU A 802 -2.31 26.37 26.66
C GLU A 802 -1.62 27.73 26.85
N ARG A 803 -0.55 27.79 27.65
CA ARG A 803 0.17 29.04 27.90
C ARG A 803 0.91 29.57 26.68
N GLU A 804 1.34 28.72 25.75
CA GLU A 804 1.92 29.15 24.46
C GLU A 804 0.97 30.04 23.65
N LYS A 805 -0.35 29.88 23.84
CA LYS A 805 -1.39 30.65 23.14
C LYS A 805 -1.68 32.00 23.80
N THR A 806 -1.09 32.26 24.96
CA THR A 806 -1.33 33.48 25.74
C THR A 806 -0.18 34.48 25.57
N SER A 807 -0.46 35.75 25.87
CA SER A 807 0.58 36.79 25.97
C SER A 807 1.65 36.58 27.06
N SER A 808 1.52 35.53 27.90
CA SER A 808 2.46 35.19 28.97
C SER A 808 2.85 33.69 28.93
N PRO A 809 3.65 33.28 27.93
CA PRO A 809 4.07 31.89 27.78
C PRO A 809 4.87 31.40 28.98
N MET A 810 4.79 30.10 29.27
CA MET A 810 5.53 29.50 30.38
C MET A 810 7.04 29.73 30.17
N PRO A 811 7.77 30.32 31.14
CA PRO A 811 9.20 30.48 31.01
C PRO A 811 9.90 29.12 30.88
N ILE A 812 10.94 29.01 30.04
CA ILE A 812 11.64 27.72 29.85
C ILE A 812 12.47 27.35 31.08
N GLY A 813 13.17 28.31 31.70
CA GLY A 813 13.99 28.05 32.89
C GLY A 813 15.31 27.33 32.61
N GLY A 814 15.90 27.50 31.42
CA GLY A 814 17.15 26.81 31.07
C GLY A 814 18.29 27.11 32.05
N GLY A 815 18.80 26.06 32.71
CA GLY A 815 19.91 26.17 33.67
C GLY A 815 19.54 26.64 35.08
N THR A 816 18.25 26.79 35.40
CA THR A 816 17.80 27.20 36.75
C THR A 816 17.66 26.05 37.73
N VAL A 817 17.39 24.84 37.22
CA VAL A 817 17.22 23.61 38.01
C VAL A 817 17.96 22.46 37.34
N THR A 818 18.51 21.54 38.14
CA THR A 818 19.25 20.37 37.65
C THR A 818 18.36 19.12 37.69
N PRO A 819 18.21 18.37 36.58
CA PRO A 819 17.50 17.08 36.59
C PRO A 819 18.22 16.05 37.46
N PRO A 820 17.53 15.03 38.00
CA PRO A 820 18.20 13.93 38.70
C PRO A 820 19.13 13.16 37.74
N ASP A 821 20.20 12.58 38.29
CA ASP A 821 21.10 11.71 37.52
C ASP A 821 20.36 10.46 36.99
N GLN A 822 19.42 9.95 37.79
CA GLN A 822 18.51 8.89 37.41
C GLN A 822 17.14 9.07 38.10
N PRO A 823 16.04 9.04 37.34
CA PRO A 823 14.69 9.07 37.89
C PRO A 823 14.45 7.92 38.89
N PRO A 824 13.90 8.20 40.09
CA PRO A 824 13.62 7.17 41.08
C PRO A 824 12.49 6.24 40.62
N ARG A 825 12.45 5.03 41.21
CA ARG A 825 11.44 4.00 40.99
C ARG A 825 11.07 3.38 42.34
N ASP A 826 10.03 3.88 42.99
CA ASP A 826 9.62 3.36 44.29
C ASP A 826 8.69 2.15 44.13
N GLY A 827 8.88 1.12 44.95
CA GLY A 827 8.01 -0.05 44.98
C GLY A 827 8.19 -1.05 43.83
N LEU A 828 9.17 -0.84 42.94
CA LEU A 828 9.49 -1.76 41.83
C LEU A 828 10.80 -2.52 42.09
N VAL A 829 10.84 -3.80 41.71
CA VAL A 829 12.05 -4.61 41.78
C VAL A 829 12.89 -4.37 40.52
N THR A 830 14.05 -3.74 40.66
CA THR A 830 14.96 -3.46 39.54
C THR A 830 16.00 -4.55 39.38
N VAL A 831 16.23 -5.00 38.15
CA VAL A 831 17.28 -5.97 37.78
C VAL A 831 18.10 -5.47 36.60
N GLU A 832 19.30 -6.02 36.45
CA GLU A 832 20.12 -5.83 35.24
C GLU A 832 19.38 -6.33 33.99
N PRO A 833 19.51 -5.66 32.82
CA PRO A 833 18.80 -6.07 31.60
C PRO A 833 19.01 -7.54 31.19
N ARG A 834 20.19 -8.11 31.48
CA ARG A 834 20.52 -9.53 31.20
C ARG A 834 19.80 -10.52 32.11
N SER A 835 19.33 -10.06 33.27
CA SER A 835 18.64 -10.84 34.29
C SER A 835 17.12 -10.78 34.15
N MET A 836 16.60 -10.08 33.13
CA MET A 836 15.17 -9.99 32.86
C MET A 836 14.58 -11.36 32.47
N PRO A 837 13.42 -11.75 33.02
CA PRO A 837 12.70 -12.94 32.60
C PRO A 837 12.39 -12.90 31.10
N ARG A 838 12.55 -14.04 30.40
CA ARG A 838 12.20 -14.12 28.97
C ARG A 838 10.69 -14.00 28.79
N ALA A 839 10.25 -12.97 28.06
CA ALA A 839 8.84 -12.69 27.81
C ALA A 839 8.09 -13.78 27.01
N GLY A 840 8.80 -14.74 26.39
CA GLY A 840 8.21 -15.89 25.70
C GLY A 840 7.77 -15.58 24.25
N LYS A 841 6.78 -16.33 23.74
CA LYS A 841 6.31 -16.25 22.33
C LYS A 841 4.86 -15.74 22.17
N GLY A 842 4.19 -15.31 23.25
CA GLY A 842 2.82 -14.79 23.23
C GLY A 842 1.70 -15.85 23.27
N GLY A 843 2.03 -17.14 23.17
CA GLY A 843 1.04 -18.21 23.11
C GLY A 843 0.32 -18.52 24.43
N THR A 844 0.79 -18.02 25.57
CA THR A 844 0.16 -18.22 26.89
C THR A 844 -0.14 -16.88 27.54
N LEU A 845 -1.15 -16.83 28.41
CA LEU A 845 -1.51 -15.61 29.17
C LEU A 845 -0.31 -15.02 29.93
N LYS A 846 0.48 -15.87 30.60
CA LYS A 846 1.72 -15.47 31.30
C LYS A 846 2.73 -14.82 30.34
N SER A 847 2.88 -15.36 29.13
CA SER A 847 3.79 -14.80 28.11
C SER A 847 3.27 -13.46 27.56
N ARG A 848 1.96 -13.31 27.39
CA ARG A 848 1.34 -12.04 26.96
C ARG A 848 1.50 -10.94 28.00
N ILE A 849 1.21 -11.25 29.27
CA ILE A 849 1.43 -10.33 30.40
C ILE A 849 2.91 -9.92 30.49
N ALA A 850 3.85 -10.86 30.34
CA ALA A 850 5.28 -10.54 30.38
C ALA A 850 5.73 -9.66 29.21
N MET A 851 5.11 -9.79 28.03
CA MET A 851 5.39 -8.93 26.88
C MET A 851 4.81 -7.52 27.07
N LEU A 852 3.55 -7.39 27.51
CA LEU A 852 2.94 -6.09 27.80
C LEU A 852 3.66 -5.36 28.94
N HIS A 853 4.10 -6.08 29.97
CA HIS A 853 4.86 -5.51 31.09
C HIS A 853 6.22 -4.97 30.63
N ALA A 854 6.92 -5.71 29.77
CA ALA A 854 8.19 -5.25 29.22
C ALA A 854 8.04 -3.99 28.34
N LEU A 855 6.97 -3.91 27.55
CA LEU A 855 6.65 -2.72 26.76
C LEU A 855 6.29 -1.54 27.68
N ALA A 856 5.44 -1.75 28.68
CA ALA A 856 5.11 -0.70 29.66
C ALA A 856 6.36 -0.19 30.40
N ASN A 857 7.35 -1.05 30.66
CA ASN A 857 8.62 -0.60 31.22
C ASN A 857 9.39 0.30 30.26
N ILE A 858 9.33 0.03 28.95
CA ILE A 858 9.92 0.89 27.91
C ILE A 858 9.21 2.24 27.88
N GLU A 859 7.87 2.27 27.81
CA GLU A 859 7.12 3.53 27.71
C GLU A 859 7.33 4.42 28.94
N LEU A 860 7.41 3.83 30.14
CA LEU A 860 7.70 4.59 31.35
C LEU A 860 9.09 5.25 31.33
N TRP A 861 10.08 4.59 30.72
CA TRP A 861 11.39 5.19 30.47
C TRP A 861 11.35 6.21 29.34
N ALA A 862 10.52 6.00 28.30
CA ALA A 862 10.35 6.93 27.19
C ALA A 862 9.79 8.29 27.66
N ILE A 863 8.82 8.30 28.59
CA ILE A 863 8.36 9.51 29.28
C ILE A 863 9.54 10.26 29.90
N ASP A 864 10.36 9.56 30.70
CA ASP A 864 11.51 10.17 31.37
C ASP A 864 12.55 10.68 30.38
N LEU A 865 12.79 9.96 29.28
CA LEU A 865 13.75 10.35 28.25
C LEU A 865 13.32 11.61 27.51
N ALA A 866 12.05 11.70 27.13
CA ALA A 866 11.51 12.89 26.47
C ALA A 866 11.55 14.13 27.38
N ILE A 867 11.18 13.97 28.67
CA ILE A 867 11.28 15.04 29.67
C ILE A 867 12.75 15.43 29.93
N ASP A 868 13.67 14.47 30.02
CA ASP A 868 15.11 14.71 30.18
C ASP A 868 15.69 15.52 29.01
N ILE A 869 15.26 15.22 27.77
CA ILE A 869 15.66 15.95 26.57
C ILE A 869 15.23 17.43 26.63
N CYS A 870 14.07 17.73 27.21
CA CYS A 870 13.63 19.11 27.44
C CYS A 870 14.52 19.84 28.45
N ILE A 871 14.68 19.30 29.66
CA ILE A 871 15.35 20.01 30.75
C ILE A 871 16.87 20.05 30.59
N ARG A 872 17.51 18.93 30.26
CA ARG A 872 18.97 18.79 30.28
C ARG A 872 19.64 19.66 29.21
N PHE A 873 18.94 19.90 28.11
CA PHE A 873 19.44 20.67 26.98
C PHE A 873 18.74 22.02 26.81
N ALA A 874 17.96 22.47 27.79
CA ALA A 874 17.22 23.74 27.70
C ALA A 874 18.11 24.97 27.47
N ALA A 875 19.37 24.93 27.91
CA ALA A 875 20.36 25.99 27.69
C ALA A 875 21.28 25.75 26.47
N PHE A 876 21.00 24.72 25.66
CA PHE A 876 21.80 24.39 24.48
C PHE A 876 21.77 25.53 23.45
N GLN A 877 22.94 25.79 22.84
CA GLN A 877 23.09 26.70 21.72
C GLN A 877 23.82 26.01 20.57
N THR A 878 23.40 26.32 19.35
CA THR A 878 24.06 25.80 18.14
C THR A 878 25.46 26.40 17.97
N GLN A 879 26.35 25.65 17.34
CA GLN A 879 27.67 26.14 16.96
C GLN A 879 27.54 27.08 15.75
N ALA A 880 27.89 28.35 15.91
CA ALA A 880 27.81 29.31 14.82
C ALA A 880 28.86 29.02 13.72
N GLN A 881 28.47 29.14 12.46
CA GLN A 881 29.42 29.24 11.35
C GLN A 881 30.14 30.60 11.39
N ALA A 882 31.31 30.69 10.74
CA ALA A 882 32.12 31.92 10.74
C ALA A 882 31.33 33.11 10.16
N GLY A 883 30.77 33.94 11.04
CA GLY A 883 29.96 35.12 10.69
C GLY A 883 28.54 35.16 11.28
N ASP A 884 28.02 34.06 11.83
CA ASP A 884 26.67 33.97 12.41
C ASP A 884 26.65 34.00 13.94
N THR A 885 25.49 34.29 14.54
CA THR A 885 25.28 34.25 16.00
C THR A 885 24.73 32.88 16.44
N PRO A 886 25.23 32.30 17.56
CA PRO A 886 24.68 31.07 18.14
C PRO A 886 23.17 31.19 18.40
N ARG A 887 22.40 30.15 18.07
CA ARG A 887 20.94 30.13 18.25
C ARG A 887 20.56 29.17 19.37
N GLY A 888 19.69 29.62 20.26
CA GLY A 888 19.04 28.75 21.25
C GLY A 888 17.97 27.86 20.62
N LEU A 889 17.52 26.85 21.35
CA LEU A 889 16.43 25.99 20.92
C LEU A 889 15.11 26.77 20.84
N PRO A 890 14.32 26.62 19.76
CA PRO A 890 13.03 27.29 19.64
C PRO A 890 11.98 26.69 20.59
N ARG A 891 10.92 27.42 20.91
CA ARG A 891 9.85 26.91 21.81
C ARG A 891 9.16 25.66 21.27
N THR A 892 9.04 25.56 19.95
CA THR A 892 8.49 24.37 19.26
C THR A 892 9.29 23.10 19.53
N TYR A 893 10.60 23.19 19.83
CA TYR A 893 11.39 22.03 20.26
C TYR A 893 10.85 21.45 21.56
N PHE A 894 10.56 22.32 22.54
CA PHE A 894 10.04 21.88 23.83
C PHE A 894 8.62 21.35 23.70
N HIS A 895 7.78 22.00 22.89
CA HIS A 895 6.44 21.49 22.59
C HIS A 895 6.48 20.08 21.98
N ASP A 896 7.32 19.84 20.97
CA ASP A 896 7.40 18.55 20.29
C ASP A 896 7.84 17.42 21.25
N TRP A 897 8.83 17.67 22.11
CA TRP A 897 9.29 16.67 23.09
C TRP A 897 8.30 16.46 24.25
N LEU A 898 7.56 17.49 24.67
CA LEU A 898 6.47 17.34 25.63
C LEU A 898 5.30 16.55 25.05
N LYS A 899 5.02 16.72 23.75
CA LYS A 899 4.02 15.91 23.05
C LYS A 899 4.44 14.44 23.04
N VAL A 900 5.69 14.14 22.67
CA VAL A 900 6.23 12.78 22.77
C VAL A 900 6.08 12.23 24.20
N ALA A 901 6.47 13.00 25.23
CA ALA A 901 6.31 12.57 26.62
C ALA A 901 4.85 12.25 27.00
N ASN A 902 3.89 13.04 26.48
CA ASN A 902 2.46 12.83 26.71
C ASN A 902 1.92 11.60 25.96
N ASP A 903 2.37 11.38 24.72
CA ASP A 903 2.02 10.21 23.92
C ASP A 903 2.55 8.92 24.61
N GLU A 904 3.78 8.94 25.14
CA GLU A 904 4.31 7.81 25.92
C GLU A 904 3.56 7.57 27.24
N ALA A 905 3.06 8.63 27.88
CA ALA A 905 2.20 8.52 29.07
C ALA A 905 0.85 7.86 28.75
N LYS A 906 0.29 8.15 27.57
CA LYS A 906 -0.88 7.47 27.00
C LYS A 906 -0.55 6.00 26.67
N HIS A 907 0.57 5.71 26.03
CA HIS A 907 1.01 4.34 25.71
C HIS A 907 1.12 3.47 26.96
N PHE A 908 1.81 3.97 27.98
CA PHE A 908 1.90 3.28 29.27
C PHE A 908 0.52 2.98 29.86
N SER A 909 -0.39 3.94 29.81
CA SER A 909 -1.74 3.82 30.36
C SER A 909 -2.58 2.75 29.63
N LEU A 910 -2.45 2.65 28.31
CA LEU A 910 -3.09 1.60 27.50
C LEU A 910 -2.56 0.21 27.89
N LEU A 911 -1.23 0.06 27.97
CA LEU A 911 -0.59 -1.20 28.33
C LEU A 911 -0.90 -1.63 29.77
N ARG A 912 -0.88 -0.69 30.72
CA ARG A 912 -1.30 -0.91 32.12
C ARG A 912 -2.73 -1.43 32.18
N THR A 913 -3.65 -0.75 31.51
CA THR A 913 -5.08 -1.12 31.50
C THR A 913 -5.27 -2.54 30.94
N ARG A 914 -4.61 -2.89 29.83
CA ARG A 914 -4.67 -4.25 29.28
C ARG A 914 -4.10 -5.29 30.25
N MET A 915 -3.00 -5.00 30.94
CA MET A 915 -2.46 -5.92 31.95
C MET A 915 -3.42 -6.15 33.12
N GLU A 916 -4.12 -5.11 33.58
CA GLU A 916 -5.13 -5.21 34.63
C GLU A 916 -6.32 -6.06 34.21
N GLU A 917 -6.81 -5.88 32.98
CA GLU A 917 -7.87 -6.71 32.41
C GLU A 917 -7.48 -8.19 32.30
N MET A 918 -6.17 -8.46 32.17
CA MET A 918 -5.59 -9.81 32.19
C MET A 918 -5.31 -10.37 33.60
N GLY A 919 -5.67 -9.63 34.66
CA GLY A 919 -5.46 -10.03 36.05
C GLY A 919 -4.04 -9.86 36.57
N SER A 920 -3.25 -8.95 35.98
CA SER A 920 -1.90 -8.58 36.40
C SER A 920 -1.79 -7.07 36.65
N TYR A 921 -0.62 -6.57 37.05
CA TYR A 921 -0.37 -5.14 37.23
C TYR A 921 1.07 -4.78 36.87
N PHE A 922 1.34 -3.50 36.61
CA PHE A 922 2.68 -3.02 36.38
C PHE A 922 3.51 -3.09 37.68
N GLY A 923 4.61 -3.84 37.64
CA GLY A 923 5.43 -4.14 38.82
C GLY A 923 5.26 -5.58 39.36
N ALA A 924 4.34 -6.36 38.79
CA ALA A 924 4.24 -7.81 39.07
C ALA A 924 5.46 -8.61 38.56
N LEU A 925 6.24 -8.03 37.65
CA LEU A 925 7.51 -8.55 37.14
C LEU A 925 8.61 -7.50 37.37
N PRO A 926 9.88 -7.91 37.48
CA PRO A 926 10.98 -6.97 37.67
C PRO A 926 11.14 -6.04 36.45
N VAL A 927 11.69 -4.85 36.69
CA VAL A 927 11.97 -3.82 35.67
C VAL A 927 13.46 -3.65 35.47
N HIS A 928 13.89 -3.06 34.35
CA HIS A 928 15.29 -2.71 34.10
C HIS A 928 15.42 -1.27 33.59
N HIS A 929 16.62 -0.69 33.72
CA HIS A 929 16.92 0.71 33.37
C HIS A 929 17.77 0.85 32.09
N GLY A 930 17.85 -0.19 31.26
CA GLY A 930 18.80 -0.28 30.14
C GLY A 930 18.70 0.82 29.07
N LEU A 931 17.56 1.51 28.95
CA LEU A 931 17.42 2.69 28.09
C LEU A 931 18.10 3.93 28.71
N TRP A 932 18.05 4.06 30.04
CA TRP A 932 18.67 5.18 30.77
C TRP A 932 20.21 5.16 30.74
N ASP A 933 20.82 3.99 30.55
CA ASP A 933 22.27 3.89 30.34
C ASP A 933 22.72 4.68 29.10
N SER A 934 21.91 4.63 28.03
CA SER A 934 22.16 5.38 26.79
C SER A 934 21.95 6.88 27.00
N ALA A 935 21.00 7.25 27.86
CA ALA A 935 20.82 8.63 28.27
C ALA A 935 22.03 9.15 29.02
N THR A 936 22.53 8.41 30.01
CA THR A 936 23.72 8.78 30.78
C THR A 936 24.94 8.94 29.88
N ALA A 937 25.15 8.00 28.94
CA ALA A 937 26.26 8.06 27.98
C ALA A 937 26.21 9.27 27.02
N THR A 938 25.02 9.83 26.78
CA THR A 938 24.79 10.95 25.85
C THR A 938 24.41 12.25 26.56
N ALA A 939 24.44 12.29 27.90
CA ALA A 939 23.98 13.43 28.70
C ALA A 939 24.74 14.74 28.43
N HIS A 940 25.90 14.67 27.79
CA HIS A 940 26.77 15.80 27.50
C HIS A 940 26.54 16.46 26.13
N ASP A 941 25.80 15.83 25.21
CA ASP A 941 25.58 16.35 23.85
C ASP A 941 24.17 16.02 23.34
N LEU A 942 23.42 17.07 22.98
CA LEU A 942 22.07 16.95 22.46
C LEU A 942 22.03 16.17 21.14
N ARG A 943 23.03 16.35 20.27
CA ARG A 943 23.09 15.64 18.98
C ARG A 943 23.26 14.14 19.21
N ALA A 944 24.17 13.77 20.12
CA ALA A 944 24.34 12.38 20.54
C ALA A 944 23.07 11.82 21.18
N ARG A 945 22.39 12.61 22.03
CA ARG A 945 21.14 12.21 22.69
C ARG A 945 20.03 11.91 21.68
N ILE A 946 19.75 12.82 20.75
CA ILE A 946 18.73 12.63 19.71
C ILE A 946 19.12 11.44 18.82
N SER A 947 20.39 11.32 18.43
CA SER A 947 20.85 10.24 17.56
C SER A 947 20.65 8.86 18.18
N VAL A 948 20.91 8.70 19.48
CA VAL A 948 20.82 7.39 20.15
C VAL A 948 19.41 7.10 20.67
N ILE A 949 18.76 8.05 21.33
CA ILE A 949 17.43 7.81 21.90
C ILE A 949 16.38 7.83 20.79
N ALA A 950 16.22 8.97 20.11
CA ALA A 950 15.12 9.17 19.17
C ALA A 950 15.30 8.44 17.82
N LEU A 951 16.53 8.29 17.35
CA LEU A 951 16.80 7.76 16.01
C LEU A 951 17.36 6.32 16.00
N VAL A 952 17.74 5.78 17.16
CA VAL A 952 18.14 4.37 17.31
C VAL A 952 17.14 3.60 18.18
N HIS A 953 16.85 4.05 19.40
CA HIS A 953 15.92 3.33 20.29
C HIS A 953 14.46 3.47 19.87
N GLU A 954 13.95 4.67 19.57
CA GLU A 954 12.55 4.80 19.10
C GLU A 954 12.36 4.18 17.71
N ALA A 955 13.35 4.36 16.82
CA ALA A 955 13.34 3.67 15.52
C ALA A 955 13.36 2.14 15.64
N ARG A 956 13.73 1.58 16.81
CA ARG A 956 13.63 0.15 17.08
C ARG A 956 12.18 -0.29 17.34
N GLY A 957 11.35 0.58 17.92
CA GLY A 957 9.90 0.37 18.05
C GLY A 957 9.27 0.10 16.69
N LEU A 958 9.60 0.92 15.67
CA LEU A 958 9.12 0.75 14.29
C LEU A 958 9.45 -0.62 13.67
N ASP A 959 10.59 -1.21 14.06
CA ASP A 959 11.03 -2.51 13.54
C ASP A 959 10.39 -3.70 14.29
N VAL A 960 10.17 -3.56 15.60
CA VAL A 960 9.81 -4.68 16.49
C VAL A 960 8.31 -4.73 16.78
N ASN A 961 7.64 -3.58 16.84
CA ASN A 961 6.21 -3.48 17.17
C ASN A 961 5.35 -4.30 16.20
N PRO A 962 5.57 -4.28 14.85
CA PRO A 962 4.83 -5.15 13.93
C PRO A 962 4.94 -6.64 14.26
N MET A 963 6.14 -7.10 14.64
CA MET A 963 6.36 -8.49 15.03
C MET A 963 5.68 -8.85 16.36
N THR A 964 5.55 -7.88 17.26
CA THR A 964 4.88 -8.04 18.55
C THR A 964 3.37 -8.06 18.38
N ILE A 965 2.80 -7.13 17.61
CA ILE A 965 1.39 -7.10 17.20
C ILE A 965 0.99 -8.44 16.59
N ASP A 966 1.79 -8.97 15.66
CA ASP A 966 1.56 -10.27 15.04
C ASP A 966 1.56 -11.46 16.03
N LYS A 967 2.27 -11.36 17.16
CA LYS A 967 2.22 -12.41 18.19
C LYS A 967 0.91 -12.35 18.97
N PHE A 968 0.42 -11.16 19.30
CA PHE A 968 -0.88 -10.99 19.96
C PHE A 968 -2.04 -11.37 19.03
N ARG A 969 -1.98 -10.97 17.76
CA ARG A 969 -2.95 -11.34 16.72
C ARG A 969 -3.06 -12.84 16.54
N ARG A 970 -1.92 -13.55 16.46
CA ARG A 970 -1.90 -15.03 16.40
C ARG A 970 -2.40 -15.72 17.67
N ALA A 971 -2.32 -15.03 18.81
CA ALA A 971 -2.86 -15.53 20.06
C ALA A 971 -4.36 -15.25 20.23
N GLY A 972 -5.00 -14.58 19.26
CA GLY A 972 -6.41 -14.19 19.31
C GLY A 972 -6.71 -13.06 20.31
N ASP A 973 -5.70 -12.26 20.68
CA ASP A 973 -5.81 -11.18 21.66
C ASP A 973 -5.98 -9.84 20.92
N THR A 974 -7.20 -9.62 20.42
CA THR A 974 -7.55 -8.45 19.59
C THR A 974 -7.43 -7.14 20.37
N GLU A 975 -7.78 -7.12 21.64
CA GLU A 975 -7.74 -5.92 22.48
C GLU A 975 -6.31 -5.45 22.75
N SER A 976 -5.35 -6.37 22.84
CA SER A 976 -3.92 -6.00 22.88
C SER A 976 -3.37 -5.61 21.52
N VAL A 977 -3.94 -6.11 20.41
CA VAL A 977 -3.58 -5.64 19.06
C VAL A 977 -3.98 -4.18 18.88
N ASP A 978 -5.21 -3.82 19.23
CA ASP A 978 -5.72 -2.45 19.11
C ASP A 978 -4.84 -1.45 19.88
N ALA A 979 -4.49 -1.77 21.12
CA ALA A 979 -3.61 -0.94 21.94
C ALA A 979 -2.21 -0.77 21.32
N LEU A 980 -1.65 -1.84 20.75
CA LEU A 980 -0.31 -1.82 20.16
C LEU A 980 -0.28 -1.15 18.77
N GLU A 981 -1.38 -1.17 18.03
CA GLU A 981 -1.50 -0.46 16.75
C GLU A 981 -1.56 1.05 16.96
N ILE A 982 -2.24 1.53 18.01
CA ILE A 982 -2.19 2.93 18.42
C ILE A 982 -0.75 3.34 18.71
N ILE A 983 -0.05 2.59 19.55
CA ILE A 983 1.36 2.85 19.91
C ILE A 983 2.24 2.89 18.65
N HIS A 984 2.10 1.90 17.76
CA HIS A 984 2.92 1.83 16.54
C HIS A 984 2.76 3.04 15.62
N ASN A 985 1.56 3.62 15.52
CA ASN A 985 1.32 4.79 14.68
C ASN A 985 1.94 6.06 15.29
N ASP A 986 1.80 6.24 16.61
CA ASP A 986 2.36 7.38 17.33
C ASP A 986 3.91 7.38 17.27
N GLU A 987 4.54 6.19 17.32
CA GLU A 987 5.99 5.98 17.21
C GLU A 987 6.63 6.54 15.91
N ILE A 988 5.89 6.56 14.80
CA ILE A 988 6.39 7.17 13.55
C ILE A 988 6.61 8.67 13.77
N THR A 989 5.71 9.33 14.51
CA THR A 989 5.81 10.76 14.82
C THR A 989 6.94 11.04 15.81
N HIS A 990 7.24 10.12 16.73
CA HIS A 990 8.34 10.25 17.69
C HIS A 990 9.71 10.26 16.97
N VAL A 991 9.90 9.32 16.04
CA VAL A 991 11.12 9.26 15.21
C VAL A 991 11.21 10.47 14.28
N THR A 992 10.08 10.94 13.75
CA THR A 992 10.00 12.16 12.93
C THR A 992 10.46 13.38 13.73
N THR A 993 10.02 13.52 14.99
CA THR A 993 10.45 14.58 15.90
C THR A 993 11.97 14.55 16.11
N GLY A 994 12.54 13.36 16.38
CA GLY A 994 13.99 13.18 16.46
C GLY A 994 14.71 13.62 15.19
N HIS A 995 14.21 13.21 14.03
CA HIS A 995 14.83 13.48 12.73
C HIS A 995 14.79 14.98 12.41
N ARG A 996 13.64 15.62 12.65
CA ARG A 996 13.42 17.06 12.49
C ARG A 996 14.44 17.86 13.30
N TRP A 997 14.57 17.57 14.59
CA TRP A 997 15.44 18.36 15.47
C TRP A 997 16.92 18.11 15.24
N LEU A 998 17.34 16.89 14.91
CA LEU A 998 18.72 16.65 14.49
C LEU A 998 19.03 17.40 13.19
N THR A 999 18.14 17.33 12.20
CA THR A 999 18.30 18.02 10.91
C THR A 999 18.35 19.54 11.10
N TRP A 1000 17.48 20.09 11.96
CA TRP A 1000 17.48 21.52 12.27
C TRP A 1000 18.80 21.98 12.91
N ILE A 1001 19.31 21.25 13.92
CA ILE A 1001 20.61 21.55 14.55
C ILE A 1001 21.73 21.50 13.49
N CYS A 1002 21.77 20.43 12.69
CA CYS A 1002 22.77 20.26 11.65
C CYS A 1002 22.70 21.37 10.59
N GLN A 1003 21.51 21.83 10.22
CA GLN A 1003 21.32 22.95 9.31
C GLN A 1003 21.86 24.26 9.89
N GLN A 1004 21.62 24.56 11.17
CA GLN A 1004 22.15 25.78 11.80
C GLN A 1004 23.69 25.77 11.91
N GLU A 1005 24.29 24.57 11.90
CA GLU A 1005 25.73 24.37 12.06
C GLU A 1005 26.45 24.09 10.73
N GLY A 1006 25.67 23.93 9.65
CA GLY A 1006 26.10 23.46 8.34
C GLY A 1006 26.87 22.14 8.38
N THR A 1007 26.38 21.19 9.17
CA THR A 1007 26.86 19.81 9.19
C THR A 1007 25.84 18.89 8.52
N ASP A 1008 26.29 17.72 8.05
CA ASP A 1008 25.41 16.72 7.43
C ASP A 1008 24.72 15.87 8.52
N PRO A 1009 23.37 15.88 8.64
CA PRO A 1009 22.65 15.13 9.66
C PRO A 1009 22.87 13.62 9.57
N VAL A 1010 23.11 13.07 8.36
CA VAL A 1010 23.40 11.63 8.18
C VAL A 1010 24.75 11.30 8.81
N GLN A 1011 25.80 12.09 8.52
CA GLN A 1011 27.13 11.89 9.10
C GLN A 1011 27.15 12.08 10.61
N VAL A 1012 26.45 13.11 11.11
CA VAL A 1012 26.33 13.37 12.56
C VAL A 1012 25.65 12.20 13.25
N PHE A 1013 24.52 11.73 12.72
CA PHE A 1013 23.83 10.55 13.24
C PHE A 1013 24.76 9.33 13.26
N ARG A 1014 25.38 9.00 12.12
CA ARG A 1014 26.24 7.80 12.00
C ARG A 1014 27.41 7.84 12.95
N THR A 1015 28.05 9.00 13.09
CA THR A 1015 29.18 9.20 14.01
C THR A 1015 28.75 9.03 15.45
N ASN A 1016 27.63 9.61 15.84
CA ASN A 1016 27.12 9.55 17.21
C ASN A 1016 26.63 8.14 17.57
N ALA A 1017 25.89 7.49 16.66
CA ALA A 1017 25.49 6.11 16.81
C ALA A 1017 26.71 5.18 16.90
N GLN A 1018 27.77 5.44 16.12
CA GLN A 1018 29.02 4.68 16.22
C GLN A 1018 29.68 4.82 17.59
N LYS A 1019 29.74 6.04 18.15
CA LYS A 1019 30.46 6.32 19.40
C LYS A 1019 29.67 5.93 20.65
N HIS A 1020 28.35 6.11 20.64
CA HIS A 1020 27.54 6.10 21.86
C HIS A 1020 26.55 4.92 21.94
N PHE A 1021 26.35 4.16 20.86
CA PHE A 1021 25.50 2.96 20.87
C PHE A 1021 26.33 1.67 20.91
N ARG A 1022 26.02 0.77 21.85
CA ARG A 1022 26.75 -0.49 22.03
C ARG A 1022 26.16 -1.61 21.17
N GLY A 1023 26.86 -1.96 20.08
CA GLY A 1023 26.56 -3.09 19.21
C GLY A 1023 26.15 -2.69 17.79
N ALA A 1024 25.80 -3.67 16.96
CA ALA A 1024 25.27 -3.42 15.63
C ALA A 1024 23.78 -3.06 15.70
N LEU A 1025 23.33 -2.16 14.83
CA LEU A 1025 21.89 -2.02 14.55
C LEU A 1025 21.42 -3.31 13.89
N LYS A 1026 20.48 -4.02 14.56
CA LYS A 1026 20.10 -5.38 14.17
C LYS A 1026 18.84 -5.37 13.30
N GLU A 1027 18.94 -6.03 12.17
CA GLU A 1027 17.76 -6.42 11.38
C GLU A 1027 16.74 -7.22 12.22
N PRO A 1028 15.45 -7.21 11.85
CA PRO A 1028 14.85 -6.56 10.67
C PRO A 1028 14.75 -5.04 10.84
N PHE A 1029 14.81 -4.30 9.72
CA PHE A 1029 14.48 -2.88 9.65
C PHE A 1029 13.14 -2.70 8.94
N ASN A 1030 12.24 -1.91 9.52
CA ASN A 1030 11.02 -1.47 8.86
C ASN A 1030 11.35 -0.27 7.97
N HIS A 1031 11.86 -0.53 6.77
CA HIS A 1031 12.32 0.52 5.86
C HIS A 1031 11.21 1.50 5.49
N GLU A 1032 9.96 1.05 5.40
CA GLU A 1032 8.82 1.90 5.04
C GLU A 1032 8.49 2.87 6.17
N ALA A 1033 8.30 2.38 7.40
CA ALA A 1033 8.02 3.25 8.55
C ALA A 1033 9.19 4.18 8.87
N ARG A 1034 10.44 3.70 8.76
CA ARG A 1034 11.63 4.56 8.91
C ARG A 1034 11.70 5.64 7.84
N MET A 1035 11.37 5.33 6.57
CA MET A 1035 11.29 6.32 5.50
C MET A 1035 10.19 7.35 5.75
N GLN A 1036 9.00 6.92 6.21
CA GLN A 1036 7.91 7.81 6.60
C GLN A 1036 8.34 8.76 7.72
N ALA A 1037 9.12 8.26 8.68
CA ALA A 1037 9.68 9.07 9.75
C ALA A 1037 10.88 9.96 9.34
N GLY A 1038 11.26 9.97 8.06
CA GLY A 1038 12.39 10.75 7.53
C GLY A 1038 13.76 10.06 7.58
N LEU A 1039 13.86 8.86 8.18
CA LEU A 1039 15.09 8.06 8.22
C LEU A 1039 15.24 7.20 6.96
N ASN A 1040 15.93 7.76 5.97
CA ASN A 1040 16.34 6.98 4.81
C ASN A 1040 17.47 5.98 5.12
N ARG A 1041 17.73 5.06 4.18
CA ARG A 1041 18.72 3.98 4.33
C ARG A 1041 20.13 4.45 4.66
N GLN A 1042 20.52 5.65 4.23
CA GLN A 1042 21.86 6.19 4.47
C GLN A 1042 22.15 6.38 5.96
N TYR A 1043 21.12 6.61 6.77
CA TYR A 1043 21.27 6.73 8.22
C TYR A 1043 21.79 5.44 8.85
N TYR A 1044 21.16 4.29 8.59
CA TYR A 1044 21.35 3.08 9.42
C TYR A 1044 21.92 1.86 8.69
N GLU A 1045 21.93 1.82 7.35
CA GLU A 1045 22.51 0.69 6.63
C GLU A 1045 24.03 0.57 6.90
N ASN A 1046 24.49 -0.67 7.11
CA ASN A 1046 25.89 -1.02 7.37
C ASN A 1046 26.52 -0.24 8.55
N LEU A 1047 25.73 0.12 9.56
CA LEU A 1047 26.20 0.88 10.73
C LEU A 1047 26.45 -0.04 11.94
N MET A 1048 27.69 -0.04 12.43
CA MET A 1048 28.10 -0.76 13.66
C MET A 1048 28.70 0.22 14.66
N GLY A 1049 28.26 0.15 15.93
CA GLY A 1049 28.90 0.85 17.05
C GLY A 1049 30.38 0.45 17.21
N GLN A 1050 31.27 1.42 17.46
CA GLN A 1050 32.64 1.15 17.90
C GLN A 1050 32.62 0.75 19.37
N SER A 1051 33.05 -0.47 19.67
CA SER A 1051 33.46 -0.84 21.02
C SER A 1051 34.88 -0.31 21.23
N ASP A 1052 35.08 0.61 22.17
CA ASP A 1052 36.44 0.88 22.65
C ASP A 1052 37.07 -0.45 23.11
N ILE A 1053 38.27 -0.65 22.59
CA ILE A 1053 39.05 -1.89 22.51
C ILE A 1053 39.57 -2.30 23.90
N ALA A 1054 39.83 -3.60 24.05
CA ALA A 1054 40.65 -4.25 25.07
C ALA A 1054 41.40 -3.34 26.06
N VAL A 1055 41.18 -3.57 27.35
CA VAL A 1055 42.16 -3.28 28.40
C VAL A 1055 42.30 -4.54 29.25
N ASN A 1056 43.49 -5.15 29.15
CA ASN A 1056 44.16 -6.10 30.05
C ASN A 1056 43.43 -7.36 30.53
#